data_AF-A0A0T6ZLL0-F1
#
_entry.id   AF-A0A0T6ZLL0-F1
#
_cell.length_a   1.000
_cell.length_b   1.000
_cell.length_c   1.000
_cell.angle_alpha   90.00
_cell.angle_beta   90.00
_cell.angle_gamma   90.00
#
_symmetry.space_group_name_H-M   'P 1'
#
loop_
_entity.id
_entity.type
_entity.pdbx_description
1 polymer ?
#
loop_
_entity_poly.entity_id
_entity_poly.type
_entity_poly.pdbx_seq_one_letter_code
_entity_poly.pdbx_strand_id
1 'polypeptide(L)'
;GDTAEGTVNVSVSDDVPTAVDDGAQSVVEGGAQISGNVLGNDTAGADGATLTSVTIGGTEHTVAASGSTPVVTANGTYSFTSAGAWTFTPVASLNSTSAVNAGFSYKITDGDGDTATAVQPISITDGTGPTATDGSASITVAEQGLDNANALGSAEGAAGGAELSPAERGSDTVSFTAGSDAITGMVFGATGGITADVNGIAGADIVWSGAGTSVLTGTINGVAAITVTLVPPALPIAPGANGQATINVQLSDNFPHPAGLAQNTIDLTGITVVASDQDGDSATATVGISVVDDVPTAVADLDSISAGDFTPATGNVISGAGTTNNGVDTLGADGAKVVGVTAGNSGASLDNPLTLGTQITGTFGKLTLNVDGSYSYVRNPGSAGGGNDVFTYTVKDGDGDLAHTTLTISIGDAGPTVSIPGAGSEGTVVYEKGLPERGLESAGTGEMADGNAGNNSDTSETTGGTINFASKDGLSTITLGGHALTTSPQTFVDATGSLTAHYIYDSATGAGSIVYSYTLLDNTSGNNTSATFAVVVTDADGDAAPAGNLVISIVDDAPVLGQFMTAVIPNEVGSVTGTFALQPGADGIANFNITGPAISGISYTTSISPDGTTTLLGKSGNTSVFSLTVASDGTYNFDLIQPKAATNTTVPLAGMSGGNAQFRETSGGLVEFSTTTGHTVNSSGTGFGVDDQRLANSEQFTMEFHNVGQAGNNLPTENPKYVSSVSLAYGDVNLGNSATDNFIQYKWTATNTATNTTDFGFITITNGIAGSLLVNPGFDFNVLTIEGVDGVSGSGKGARFTAAEVGTTILPADQNYDFQIIAVDRDGDSSVAQTLHVDQVAAGSGGSYTLSGAAGDDTIAGSTKADTINGAGGSDIADYTGSTSAVFINLDDNGNASSAATVGSQPEGSIGGGDAAGDTLTGIEGLIGGSGNDLLHGDSGANYLAGGIGNDSLYGESGADSLYGGLDNDALYGGAGSDRMTGGGGSDTFAIDADSLLPGIDDVITDYNYTEGDSVDLTALLGNLPTGTNLDGNFVQVVQDGQNANLQVDTDGSAGNASGWHTVAMLEDFHVSTEVVKILFTENGAPKTQDVS
;
A
#
# COMPACT_ATOMS: atom_id res chain seq x y z
N GLY A 1 176.88 44.26 100.72
CA GLY A 1 176.36 45.01 99.58
C GLY A 1 176.05 44.01 98.50
N ASP A 2 174.90 44.03 97.83
CA ASP A 2 173.89 45.07 97.68
C ASP A 2 172.50 44.41 97.54
N THR A 3 171.43 45.10 97.95
CA THR A 3 170.03 44.68 97.73
C THR A 3 169.51 45.19 96.38
N ALA A 4 168.71 44.37 95.69
CA ALA A 4 167.93 44.74 94.51
C ALA A 4 166.47 44.27 94.69
N GLU A 5 165.51 45.15 94.41
CA GLU A 5 164.06 44.86 94.41
C GLU A 5 163.57 44.50 92.99
N GLY A 6 162.58 43.61 92.92
CA GLY A 6 161.85 43.26 91.70
C GLY A 6 160.38 42.92 92.01
N THR A 7 159.46 43.31 91.12
CA THR A 7 158.00 43.18 91.27
C THR A 7 157.45 42.09 90.34
N VAL A 8 156.41 41.37 90.77
CA VAL A 8 155.64 40.39 89.96
C VAL A 8 154.18 40.85 89.86
N ASN A 9 153.62 40.87 88.64
CA ASN A 9 152.20 41.09 88.36
C ASN A 9 151.56 39.79 87.83
N VAL A 10 150.34 39.48 88.29
CA VAL A 10 149.48 38.41 87.74
C VAL A 10 148.09 38.99 87.43
N SER A 11 147.55 38.66 86.25
CA SER A 11 146.19 39.01 85.77
C SER A 11 145.37 37.74 85.51
N VAL A 12 144.05 37.79 85.73
CA VAL A 12 143.05 36.74 85.39
C VAL A 12 142.18 37.23 84.22
N SER A 13 141.70 36.32 83.35
CA SER A 13 140.82 36.60 82.19
C SER A 13 139.49 35.84 82.34
N ASP A 14 138.36 36.50 82.09
CA ASP A 14 136.99 35.93 82.04
C ASP A 14 136.66 35.26 80.70
N ASP A 15 135.74 34.29 80.72
CA ASP A 15 135.11 33.66 79.55
C ASP A 15 133.60 33.93 79.47
N VAL A 16 133.07 34.17 78.26
CA VAL A 16 131.66 34.56 78.00
C VAL A 16 130.83 33.39 77.45
N PRO A 17 129.48 33.37 77.57
CA PRO A 17 128.64 32.27 77.11
C PRO A 17 128.43 32.32 75.58
N THR A 18 128.11 31.18 74.95
CA THR A 18 127.87 31.09 73.49
C THR A 18 126.56 30.35 73.19
N ALA A 19 125.68 30.95 72.37
CA ALA A 19 124.39 30.38 71.95
C ALA A 19 124.38 30.00 70.44
N VAL A 20 123.66 28.93 70.07
CA VAL A 20 123.63 28.35 68.71
C VAL A 20 122.19 28.02 68.25
N ASP A 21 121.82 28.41 67.03
CA ASP A 21 120.47 28.16 66.48
C ASP A 21 120.02 26.69 66.51
N ASP A 22 118.74 26.48 66.82
CA ASP A 22 118.05 25.18 66.91
C ASP A 22 117.43 24.71 65.58
N GLY A 23 117.09 23.41 65.51
CA GLY A 23 116.50 22.80 64.32
C GLY A 23 115.01 23.15 64.10
N ALA A 24 114.63 23.45 62.85
CA ALA A 24 113.27 23.85 62.48
C ALA A 24 112.17 22.79 62.76
N GLN A 25 110.93 23.26 63.03
CA GLN A 25 109.73 22.43 63.27
C GLN A 25 108.54 22.86 62.38
N SER A 26 107.52 22.01 62.19
CA SER A 26 106.29 22.34 61.45
C SER A 26 105.04 21.66 62.02
N VAL A 27 103.85 22.27 61.89
CA VAL A 27 102.54 21.78 62.35
C VAL A 27 101.41 22.17 61.38
N VAL A 28 100.26 21.48 61.36
CA VAL A 28 99.06 21.92 60.59
C VAL A 28 98.22 22.83 61.49
N GLU A 29 97.46 23.77 60.92
CA GLU A 29 96.46 24.50 61.71
C GLU A 29 95.45 23.55 62.35
N GLY A 30 95.00 23.89 63.56
CA GLY A 30 94.21 22.99 64.42
C GLY A 30 94.93 21.71 64.85
N GLY A 31 96.22 21.56 64.49
CA GLY A 31 97.05 20.41 64.82
C GLY A 31 97.52 20.35 66.28
N ALA A 32 98.18 19.26 66.64
CA ALA A 32 98.66 19.02 68.00
C ALA A 32 99.84 19.91 68.42
N GLN A 33 99.99 20.15 69.72
CA GLN A 33 101.09 20.93 70.33
C GLN A 33 102.47 20.29 70.08
N ILE A 34 103.50 21.12 69.84
CA ILE A 34 104.92 20.75 69.69
C ILE A 34 105.81 21.31 70.82
N SER A 35 107.03 20.80 71.04
CA SER A 35 107.91 21.21 72.16
C SER A 35 109.42 20.91 71.93
N GLY A 36 110.32 21.63 72.63
CA GLY A 36 111.78 21.45 72.57
C GLY A 36 112.55 22.08 73.75
N ASN A 37 113.89 22.14 73.68
CA ASN A 37 114.74 22.87 74.64
C ASN A 37 115.91 23.56 73.92
N VAL A 38 116.00 24.88 74.04
CA VAL A 38 116.99 25.71 73.30
C VAL A 38 118.40 25.70 73.90
N LEU A 39 118.57 25.39 75.20
CA LEU A 39 119.90 25.36 75.81
C LEU A 39 120.68 24.07 75.49
N GLY A 40 120.09 23.14 74.75
CA GLY A 40 120.65 21.79 74.56
C GLY A 40 121.95 21.75 73.76
N ASN A 41 122.21 22.75 72.93
CA ASN A 41 123.41 22.90 72.07
C ASN A 41 124.28 24.12 72.44
N ASP A 42 123.92 24.84 73.51
CA ASP A 42 124.60 26.06 73.97
C ASP A 42 125.72 25.76 74.99
N THR A 43 126.70 26.68 75.10
CA THR A 43 127.80 26.57 76.09
C THR A 43 127.74 27.69 77.12
N ALA A 44 127.76 27.31 78.40
CA ALA A 44 127.30 28.11 79.52
C ALA A 44 128.37 29.01 80.21
N GLY A 45 129.65 29.00 79.79
CA GLY A 45 130.73 29.69 80.52
C GLY A 45 131.07 29.05 81.87
N ALA A 46 132.07 29.59 82.58
CA ALA A 46 132.54 29.03 83.85
C ALA A 46 131.58 29.23 85.05
N ASP A 47 130.69 30.21 84.98
CA ASP A 47 129.71 30.61 86.00
C ASP A 47 128.26 30.20 85.66
N GLY A 48 128.01 29.77 84.43
CA GLY A 48 126.78 29.12 83.97
C GLY A 48 125.73 30.09 83.43
N ALA A 49 125.13 29.77 82.27
CA ALA A 49 124.12 30.58 81.58
C ALA A 49 122.69 29.99 81.67
N THR A 50 121.69 30.88 81.74
CA THR A 50 120.25 30.54 81.71
C THR A 50 119.51 31.34 80.64
N LEU A 51 118.37 30.81 80.16
CA LEU A 51 117.51 31.52 79.21
C LEU A 51 116.83 32.70 79.92
N THR A 52 117.12 33.93 79.47
CA THR A 52 116.62 35.16 80.10
C THR A 52 115.58 35.89 79.28
N SER A 53 115.57 35.75 77.95
CA SER A 53 114.50 36.29 77.11
C SER A 53 114.29 35.50 75.81
N VAL A 54 113.08 35.60 75.25
CA VAL A 54 112.73 35.09 73.92
C VAL A 54 112.05 36.19 73.12
N THR A 55 112.30 36.26 71.81
CA THR A 55 111.66 37.23 70.91
C THR A 55 110.77 36.51 69.92
N ILE A 56 109.46 36.80 69.95
CA ILE A 56 108.45 36.21 69.05
C ILE A 56 107.84 37.34 68.23
N GLY A 57 107.79 37.21 66.91
CA GLY A 57 107.26 38.27 66.04
C GLY A 57 107.95 39.63 66.22
N GLY A 58 109.24 39.64 66.59
CA GLY A 58 110.02 40.85 66.84
C GLY A 58 109.83 41.50 68.23
N THR A 59 109.00 40.94 69.11
CA THR A 59 108.80 41.44 70.49
C THR A 59 109.56 40.57 71.49
N GLU A 60 110.46 41.17 72.28
CA GLU A 60 111.23 40.47 73.32
C GLU A 60 110.39 40.30 74.60
N HIS A 61 110.35 39.07 75.11
CA HIS A 61 109.66 38.64 76.31
C HIS A 61 110.68 38.10 77.31
N THR A 62 110.71 38.66 78.51
CA THR A 62 111.58 38.17 79.60
C THR A 62 111.10 36.80 80.09
N VAL A 63 112.01 35.84 80.20
CA VAL A 63 111.74 34.52 80.76
C VAL A 63 111.93 34.57 82.27
N ALA A 64 110.91 34.14 83.03
CA ALA A 64 110.96 34.14 84.48
C ALA A 64 112.07 33.20 85.00
N ALA A 65 112.84 33.64 85.99
CA ALA A 65 113.95 32.88 86.57
C ALA A 65 113.53 31.52 87.18
N SER A 66 112.24 31.35 87.50
CA SER A 66 111.64 30.07 87.91
C SER A 66 110.20 29.94 87.37
N GLY A 67 109.80 28.72 86.98
CA GLY A 67 108.48 28.44 86.39
C GLY A 67 108.46 28.49 84.87
N SER A 68 107.27 28.46 84.27
CA SER A 68 107.11 28.62 82.82
C SER A 68 106.45 29.97 82.46
N THR A 69 106.91 30.57 81.37
CA THR A 69 106.46 31.86 80.84
C THR A 69 105.64 31.62 79.57
N PRO A 70 104.30 31.76 79.60
CA PRO A 70 103.46 31.61 78.42
C PRO A 70 103.46 32.89 77.55
N VAL A 71 103.39 32.72 76.23
CA VAL A 71 103.23 33.81 75.25
C VAL A 71 102.16 33.41 74.24
N VAL A 72 101.09 34.19 74.10
CA VAL A 72 100.01 33.91 73.14
C VAL A 72 100.13 34.85 71.95
N THR A 73 100.02 34.32 70.72
CA THR A 73 100.03 35.07 69.46
C THR A 73 98.86 34.67 68.57
N ALA A 74 98.67 35.37 67.44
CA ALA A 74 97.67 35.01 66.43
C ALA A 74 97.93 33.65 65.77
N ASN A 75 99.18 33.19 65.76
CA ASN A 75 99.58 31.93 65.14
C ASN A 75 99.43 30.76 66.10
N GLY A 76 99.42 31.01 67.41
CA GLY A 76 99.32 29.98 68.43
C GLY A 76 99.83 30.41 69.80
N THR A 77 99.91 29.46 70.72
CA THR A 77 100.36 29.69 72.11
C THR A 77 101.70 29.02 72.39
N TYR A 78 102.66 29.77 72.92
CA TYR A 78 103.99 29.33 73.33
C TYR A 78 104.13 29.25 74.86
N SER A 79 105.10 28.48 75.36
CA SER A 79 105.52 28.46 76.77
C SER A 79 107.03 28.25 76.87
N PHE A 80 107.75 28.93 77.77
CA PHE A 80 109.22 28.86 77.92
C PHE A 80 109.66 28.67 79.38
N THR A 81 110.87 28.19 79.67
CA THR A 81 111.43 28.08 81.03
C THR A 81 112.87 28.58 81.07
N SER A 82 113.37 29.04 82.21
CA SER A 82 114.77 29.52 82.35
C SER A 82 115.83 28.44 82.08
N ALA A 83 115.46 27.16 82.14
CA ALA A 83 116.28 26.02 81.74
C ALA A 83 116.20 25.66 80.24
N GLY A 84 115.58 26.53 79.42
CA GLY A 84 115.53 26.42 77.96
C GLY A 84 114.34 25.66 77.36
N ALA A 85 113.55 24.94 78.15
CA ALA A 85 112.42 24.16 77.62
C ALA A 85 111.29 25.05 77.08
N TRP A 86 110.69 24.67 75.94
CA TRP A 86 109.63 25.40 75.27
C TRP A 86 108.51 24.53 74.64
N THR A 87 107.31 25.09 74.43
CA THR A 87 106.17 24.46 73.72
C THR A 87 105.48 25.43 72.75
N PHE A 88 104.78 24.95 71.71
CA PHE A 88 103.93 25.72 70.78
C PHE A 88 102.67 24.96 70.34
N THR A 89 101.49 25.58 70.41
CA THR A 89 100.20 25.03 69.94
C THR A 89 99.57 25.95 68.88
N PRO A 90 99.31 25.49 67.63
CA PRO A 90 98.75 26.33 66.57
C PRO A 90 97.27 26.68 66.80
N VAL A 91 96.79 27.76 66.17
CA VAL A 91 95.35 28.13 66.17
C VAL A 91 94.52 27.20 65.28
N ALA A 92 93.21 27.10 65.54
CA ALA A 92 92.31 26.14 64.90
C ALA A 92 92.03 26.36 63.40
N SER A 93 92.05 27.61 62.94
CA SER A 93 91.93 27.98 61.51
C SER A 93 92.67 29.30 61.31
N LEU A 94 93.52 29.34 60.29
CA LEU A 94 94.26 30.53 59.84
C LEU A 94 93.64 31.14 58.59
N ASN A 95 92.57 30.57 58.03
CA ASN A 95 91.91 31.03 56.79
C ASN A 95 92.94 31.34 55.70
N SER A 96 93.89 30.44 55.50
CA SER A 96 95.08 30.70 54.68
C SER A 96 95.58 29.42 54.03
N THR A 97 95.50 29.40 52.70
CA THR A 97 96.03 28.33 51.85
C THR A 97 97.58 28.27 51.80
N SER A 98 98.27 29.20 52.46
CA SER A 98 99.74 29.30 52.48
C SER A 98 100.33 29.10 53.89
N ALA A 99 101.53 28.51 53.96
CA ALA A 99 102.17 28.22 55.24
C ALA A 99 102.61 29.47 56.01
N VAL A 100 102.34 29.51 57.32
CA VAL A 100 102.58 30.66 58.22
C VAL A 100 103.78 30.43 59.14
N ASN A 101 104.69 31.41 59.29
CA ASN A 101 105.87 31.29 60.17
C ASN A 101 105.52 31.58 61.65
N ALA A 102 105.98 30.70 62.55
CA ALA A 102 105.76 30.75 64.00
C ALA A 102 107.06 30.57 64.82
N GLY A 103 108.26 30.76 64.25
CA GLY A 103 109.54 30.66 64.98
C GLY A 103 109.81 31.80 65.98
N PHE A 104 110.80 31.63 66.87
CA PHE A 104 111.23 32.62 67.86
C PHE A 104 112.76 32.69 68.00
N SER A 105 113.32 33.81 68.46
CA SER A 105 114.73 33.89 68.90
C SER A 105 114.86 33.92 70.41
N TYR A 106 116.03 33.66 70.97
CA TYR A 106 116.25 33.54 72.40
C TYR A 106 117.62 34.07 72.85
N LYS A 107 117.73 34.48 74.12
CA LYS A 107 118.93 35.06 74.74
C LYS A 107 119.28 34.32 76.03
N ILE A 108 120.55 33.93 76.16
CA ILE A 108 121.11 33.33 77.37
C ILE A 108 122.02 34.34 78.08
N THR A 109 122.06 34.31 79.41
CA THR A 109 122.87 35.19 80.25
C THR A 109 123.50 34.40 81.39
N ASP A 110 124.78 34.65 81.67
CA ASP A 110 125.52 34.00 82.76
C ASP A 110 125.54 34.81 84.06
N GLY A 111 126.38 34.38 85.02
CA GLY A 111 126.36 34.80 86.41
C GLY A 111 126.94 36.20 86.67
N ASP A 112 127.84 36.67 85.81
CA ASP A 112 128.38 38.03 85.86
C ASP A 112 127.76 38.98 84.81
N GLY A 113 126.99 38.45 83.87
CA GLY A 113 126.04 39.18 83.04
C GLY A 113 126.36 39.21 81.55
N ASP A 114 127.30 38.40 81.08
CA ASP A 114 127.58 38.22 79.66
C ASP A 114 126.44 37.47 78.96
N THR A 115 126.21 37.77 77.67
CA THR A 115 125.01 37.28 76.95
C THR A 115 125.31 36.78 75.54
N ALA A 116 124.52 35.79 75.09
CA ALA A 116 124.51 35.30 73.71
C ALA A 116 123.07 35.02 73.22
N THR A 117 122.83 35.03 71.90
CA THR A 117 121.50 34.85 71.29
C THR A 117 121.49 33.89 70.11
N ALA A 118 120.40 33.13 69.92
CA ALA A 118 120.16 32.17 68.83
C ALA A 118 118.65 32.04 68.49
N VAL A 119 118.25 31.21 67.52
CA VAL A 119 116.85 31.06 67.06
C VAL A 119 116.29 29.63 67.00
N GLN A 120 114.98 29.48 67.14
CA GLN A 120 114.18 28.25 66.95
C GLN A 120 113.07 28.47 65.89
N PRO A 121 113.22 27.94 64.66
CA PRO A 121 112.23 28.10 63.59
C PRO A 121 110.99 27.17 63.74
N ILE A 122 109.78 27.63 63.38
CA ILE A 122 108.51 26.86 63.36
C ILE A 122 107.60 27.31 62.18
N SER A 123 106.86 26.42 61.47
CA SER A 123 105.85 26.75 60.42
C SER A 123 104.48 26.06 60.59
N ILE A 124 103.37 26.68 60.12
CA ILE A 124 101.99 26.16 60.14
C ILE A 124 101.45 25.93 58.72
N THR A 125 100.80 24.80 58.39
CA THR A 125 100.21 24.48 57.05
C THR A 125 98.68 24.38 57.04
N ASP A 126 98.07 24.44 55.84
CA ASP A 126 96.62 24.45 55.54
C ASP A 126 95.84 23.15 55.87
N GLY A 127 94.53 23.28 56.09
CA GLY A 127 93.56 22.25 56.50
C GLY A 127 92.91 21.47 55.34
N THR A 128 91.76 20.84 55.60
CA THR A 128 90.98 20.08 54.60
C THR A 128 89.84 20.91 54.02
N GLY A 129 89.63 20.94 52.70
CA GLY A 129 88.47 21.59 52.05
C GLY A 129 87.11 20.87 52.20
N PRO A 130 86.03 21.39 51.57
CA PRO A 130 84.68 20.85 51.68
C PRO A 130 84.50 19.60 50.80
N THR A 131 83.45 18.81 51.08
CA THR A 131 83.13 17.57 50.31
C THR A 131 81.65 17.48 49.98
N ALA A 132 81.31 16.88 48.83
CA ALA A 132 79.93 16.56 48.45
C ALA A 132 79.55 15.19 49.05
N THR A 133 78.67 15.19 50.06
CA THR A 133 78.20 13.97 50.74
C THR A 133 77.03 13.29 50.05
N ASP A 134 76.22 14.07 49.33
CA ASP A 134 75.23 13.59 48.38
C ASP A 134 75.46 14.31 47.06
N GLY A 135 76.12 13.60 46.14
CA GLY A 135 76.79 14.17 44.98
C GLY A 135 75.95 14.28 43.73
N SER A 136 74.69 13.85 43.74
CA SER A 136 73.83 13.85 42.53
C SER A 136 72.34 13.99 42.83
N ALA A 137 71.63 14.79 42.04
CA ALA A 137 70.17 14.90 42.02
C ALA A 137 69.59 14.44 40.66
N SER A 138 68.39 13.85 40.65
CA SER A 138 67.68 13.40 39.43
C SER A 138 66.22 13.85 39.47
N ILE A 139 65.81 14.60 38.44
CA ILE A 139 64.51 15.28 38.40
C ILE A 139 63.79 14.93 37.08
N THR A 140 62.52 14.57 37.11
CA THR A 140 61.70 14.33 35.91
C THR A 140 60.57 15.36 35.83
N VAL A 141 60.34 15.90 34.64
CA VAL A 141 59.27 16.84 34.30
C VAL A 141 58.64 16.44 32.95
N ALA A 142 57.38 16.75 32.71
CA ALA A 142 56.65 16.37 31.49
C ALA A 142 55.89 17.54 30.88
N GLU A 143 55.65 17.48 29.57
CA GLU A 143 55.09 18.57 28.78
C GLU A 143 53.56 18.63 28.77
N GLN A 144 52.88 17.58 29.25
CA GLN A 144 51.41 17.39 29.26
C GLN A 144 50.55 18.49 29.93
N GLY A 145 51.16 19.53 30.53
CA GLY A 145 50.42 20.70 31.03
C GLY A 145 50.51 21.91 30.10
N LEU A 146 51.30 21.82 29.03
CA LEU A 146 51.59 22.88 28.07
C LEU A 146 50.72 22.79 26.80
N ASP A 147 49.68 21.95 26.78
CA ASP A 147 48.75 21.65 25.66
C ASP A 147 48.06 22.88 25.01
N ASN A 148 48.29 24.10 25.50
CA ASN A 148 47.81 25.37 24.94
C ASN A 148 48.88 26.48 24.85
N ALA A 149 50.13 26.19 25.19
CA ALA A 149 51.24 27.12 25.08
C ALA A 149 51.69 27.20 23.61
N ASN A 150 51.18 28.20 22.88
CA ASN A 150 51.59 28.46 21.50
C ASN A 150 53.12 28.49 21.36
N ALA A 151 53.64 27.68 20.42
CA ALA A 151 55.02 27.57 19.93
C ALA A 151 55.68 28.89 19.41
N LEU A 152 55.17 30.07 19.79
CA LEU A 152 55.68 31.39 19.42
C LEU A 152 55.67 32.40 20.60
N GLY A 153 55.79 31.94 21.85
CA GLY A 153 56.25 32.79 22.95
C GLY A 153 55.27 33.87 23.40
N SER A 154 54.01 33.51 23.67
CA SER A 154 53.18 34.32 24.59
C SER A 154 53.26 33.70 25.98
N ALA A 155 53.91 34.40 26.91
CA ALA A 155 53.83 34.06 28.32
C ALA A 155 52.36 33.97 28.74
N GLU A 156 51.90 32.78 29.12
CA GLU A 156 50.69 32.64 29.93
C GLU A 156 51.01 33.17 31.34
N GLY A 157 50.69 34.45 31.51
CA GLY A 157 50.39 35.06 32.78
C GLY A 157 48.97 35.62 32.72
N ALA A 158 47.99 34.79 33.03
CA ALA A 158 46.64 35.15 33.48
C ALA A 158 45.75 36.02 32.55
N ALA A 159 44.83 35.32 31.86
CA ALA A 159 43.41 35.53 32.09
C ALA A 159 42.75 34.17 32.39
N GLY A 160 43.23 33.46 33.41
CA GLY A 160 42.71 32.12 33.68
C GLY A 160 43.31 31.31 34.83
N GLY A 161 44.47 31.65 35.40
CA GLY A 161 44.91 31.10 36.70
C GLY A 161 44.93 29.58 36.82
N ALA A 162 45.15 28.84 35.73
CA ALA A 162 45.54 27.44 35.85
C ALA A 162 47.00 27.44 36.33
N GLU A 163 47.20 27.04 37.58
CA GLU A 163 48.52 26.67 38.09
C GLU A 163 49.15 25.68 37.11
N LEU A 164 50.44 25.85 36.78
CA LEU A 164 51.24 24.81 36.11
C LEU A 164 50.94 23.48 36.81
N SER A 165 50.67 22.46 36.02
CA SER A 165 50.36 21.14 36.55
C SER A 165 51.56 20.61 37.37
N PRO A 166 51.33 19.67 38.31
CA PRO A 166 52.43 19.01 38.99
C PRO A 166 53.42 18.30 38.07
N ALA A 167 53.05 18.03 36.80
CA ALA A 167 53.88 17.32 35.84
C ALA A 167 55.01 18.19 35.27
N GLU A 168 54.81 19.51 35.13
CA GLU A 168 55.82 20.44 34.61
C GLU A 168 56.85 20.89 35.67
N ARG A 169 56.71 20.40 36.90
CA ARG A 169 57.53 20.81 38.06
C ARG A 169 58.15 19.60 38.74
N GLY A 170 59.45 19.67 39.00
CA GLY A 170 60.20 18.62 39.69
C GLY A 170 61.16 19.20 40.74
N SER A 171 61.55 18.40 41.73
CA SER A 171 62.53 18.83 42.74
C SER A 171 63.30 17.67 43.33
N ASP A 172 64.58 17.89 43.64
CA ASP A 172 65.45 16.94 44.35
C ASP A 172 66.55 17.72 45.10
N THR A 173 67.41 17.06 45.88
CA THR A 173 68.40 17.71 46.76
C THR A 173 69.84 17.22 46.56
N VAL A 174 70.81 18.05 46.93
CA VAL A 174 72.24 17.68 47.05
C VAL A 174 72.80 18.15 48.40
N SER A 175 73.83 17.49 48.93
CA SER A 175 74.34 17.79 50.28
C SER A 175 75.86 17.91 50.34
N PHE A 176 76.36 18.90 51.09
CA PHE A 176 77.79 19.20 51.26
C PHE A 176 78.20 19.25 52.74
N THR A 177 79.45 18.87 53.04
CA THR A 177 80.10 18.99 54.35
C THR A 177 81.25 19.99 54.30
N ALA A 178 81.27 20.94 55.23
CA ALA A 178 82.37 21.90 55.38
C ALA A 178 83.64 21.24 55.92
N GLY A 179 84.80 21.73 55.47
CA GLY A 179 86.11 21.23 55.85
C GLY A 179 86.62 21.82 57.17
N SER A 180 87.89 22.24 57.19
CA SER A 180 88.51 23.00 58.29
C SER A 180 87.99 24.44 58.35
N ASP A 181 87.48 24.94 57.22
CA ASP A 181 86.85 26.25 57.07
C ASP A 181 85.37 26.14 56.68
N ALA A 182 84.63 27.22 56.89
CA ALA A 182 83.17 27.25 56.73
C ALA A 182 82.76 27.39 55.25
N ILE A 183 81.75 26.62 54.77
CA ILE A 183 81.17 26.85 53.43
C ILE A 183 80.40 28.17 53.44
N THR A 184 80.80 29.11 52.59
CA THR A 184 80.22 30.48 52.53
C THR A 184 79.34 30.72 51.31
N GLY A 185 79.43 29.87 50.27
CA GLY A 185 78.65 30.00 49.05
C GLY A 185 78.24 28.65 48.45
N MET A 186 77.05 28.62 47.84
CA MET A 186 76.60 27.54 46.95
C MET A 186 75.92 28.14 45.72
N VAL A 187 76.40 27.79 44.53
CA VAL A 187 75.90 28.30 43.24
C VAL A 187 75.91 27.21 42.19
N PHE A 188 75.21 27.39 41.08
CA PHE A 188 75.39 26.54 39.92
C PHE A 188 76.77 26.78 39.26
N GLY A 189 77.38 25.70 38.75
CA GLY A 189 78.66 25.74 38.06
C GLY A 189 78.58 26.33 36.65
N ALA A 190 79.61 26.07 35.84
CA ALA A 190 79.69 26.58 34.48
C ALA A 190 78.61 25.94 33.57
N THR A 191 77.96 26.75 32.74
CA THR A 191 76.91 26.28 31.81
C THR A 191 77.44 25.61 30.55
N GLY A 192 78.72 25.81 30.20
CA GLY A 192 79.33 25.27 28.97
C GLY A 192 79.47 23.74 28.92
N GLY A 193 79.18 23.04 30.02
CA GLY A 193 79.15 21.57 30.10
C GLY A 193 77.74 20.98 30.13
N ILE A 194 76.68 21.80 30.08
CA ILE A 194 75.31 21.31 30.07
C ILE A 194 74.98 20.82 28.66
N THR A 195 74.71 19.53 28.53
CA THR A 195 74.36 18.87 27.27
C THR A 195 72.96 18.30 27.34
N ALA A 196 72.21 18.46 26.25
CA ALA A 196 70.96 17.75 25.99
C ALA A 196 71.24 16.74 24.87
N ASP A 197 70.85 15.49 25.04
CA ASP A 197 70.86 14.52 23.93
C ASP A 197 69.53 14.61 23.19
N VAL A 198 69.43 15.63 22.35
CA VAL A 198 68.27 15.82 21.47
C VAL A 198 68.70 15.31 20.10
N ASN A 199 68.31 14.08 19.76
CA ASN A 199 68.56 13.47 18.44
C ASN A 199 70.04 13.26 18.04
N GLY A 200 70.97 13.03 18.97
CA GLY A 200 72.37 12.80 18.62
C GLY A 200 73.10 14.03 18.04
N ILE A 201 72.51 15.24 18.16
CA ILE A 201 73.17 16.51 17.86
C ILE A 201 73.62 17.13 19.18
N ALA A 202 74.94 17.22 19.38
CA ALA A 202 75.49 17.83 20.57
C ALA A 202 75.38 19.37 20.53
N GLY A 203 74.59 19.95 21.45
CA GLY A 203 74.96 21.18 22.16
C GLY A 203 74.65 22.55 21.53
N ALA A 204 73.49 22.78 20.90
CA ALA A 204 73.12 24.15 20.48
C ALA A 204 71.65 24.57 20.67
N ASP A 205 70.72 23.65 20.92
CA ASP A 205 69.28 24.00 20.88
C ASP A 205 68.78 24.70 22.14
N ILE A 206 69.45 24.47 23.28
CA ILE A 206 69.17 25.14 24.55
C ILE A 206 70.34 26.06 24.91
N VAL A 207 70.08 27.35 24.96
CA VAL A 207 71.03 28.35 25.44
C VAL A 207 70.86 28.52 26.96
N TRP A 208 71.88 28.15 27.72
CA TRP A 208 71.87 28.24 29.18
C TRP A 208 72.49 29.54 29.70
N SER A 209 71.81 30.19 30.62
CA SER A 209 72.28 31.37 31.36
C SER A 209 72.18 31.16 32.87
N GLY A 210 72.91 31.97 33.65
CA GLY A 210 72.87 31.91 35.12
C GLY A 210 74.02 31.16 35.80
N ALA A 211 75.11 30.87 35.09
CA ALA A 211 76.33 30.30 35.68
C ALA A 211 76.82 31.13 36.89
N GLY A 212 77.18 30.47 37.99
CA GLY A 212 77.60 31.13 39.22
C GLY A 212 76.46 31.81 40.00
N THR A 213 75.20 31.52 39.68
CA THR A 213 74.02 32.04 40.40
C THR A 213 73.17 30.90 40.98
N SER A 214 72.08 31.25 41.67
CA SER A 214 71.10 30.29 42.20
C SER A 214 70.00 29.93 41.21
N VAL A 215 70.04 30.43 39.97
CA VAL A 215 69.02 30.14 38.95
C VAL A 215 69.71 29.88 37.61
N LEU A 216 69.41 28.74 36.99
CA LEU A 216 69.71 28.50 35.58
C LEU A 216 68.43 28.65 34.77
N THR A 217 68.55 29.30 33.61
CA THR A 217 67.46 29.38 32.63
C THR A 217 67.98 28.83 31.31
N GLY A 218 67.31 27.79 30.80
CA GLY A 218 67.52 27.24 29.47
C GLY A 218 66.50 27.85 28.50
N THR A 219 66.98 28.50 27.45
CA THR A 219 66.12 29.08 26.41
C THR A 219 66.24 28.32 25.09
N ILE A 220 65.11 28.00 24.46
CA ILE A 220 65.03 27.40 23.12
C ILE A 220 64.56 28.50 22.16
N ASN A 221 65.29 28.73 21.08
CA ASN A 221 64.99 29.81 20.11
C ASN A 221 64.79 31.22 20.72
N GLY A 222 65.36 31.47 21.90
CA GLY A 222 65.23 32.74 22.64
C GLY A 222 64.04 32.84 23.60
N VAL A 223 63.21 31.79 23.71
CA VAL A 223 62.12 31.66 24.68
C VAL A 223 62.57 30.81 25.86
N ALA A 224 62.20 31.16 27.09
CA ALA A 224 62.56 30.38 28.28
C ALA A 224 61.73 29.10 28.36
N ALA A 225 62.38 27.96 28.10
CA ALA A 225 61.74 26.64 28.10
C ALA A 225 61.85 25.93 29.46
N ILE A 226 62.95 26.16 30.19
CA ILE A 226 63.19 25.54 31.50
C ILE A 226 63.88 26.49 32.47
N THR A 227 63.43 26.47 33.73
CA THR A 227 64.06 27.18 34.85
C THR A 227 64.45 26.19 35.94
N VAL A 228 65.71 26.25 36.38
CA VAL A 228 66.27 25.41 37.45
C VAL A 228 66.74 26.32 38.59
N THR A 229 66.14 26.20 39.76
CA THR A 229 66.42 27.06 40.92
C THR A 229 67.08 26.28 42.04
N LEU A 230 68.22 26.77 42.52
CA LEU A 230 68.94 26.28 43.69
C LEU A 230 68.52 27.07 44.93
N VAL A 231 68.07 26.36 45.95
CA VAL A 231 67.78 26.91 47.28
C VAL A 231 68.83 26.38 48.24
N PRO A 232 69.87 27.16 48.58
CA PRO A 232 70.90 26.72 49.52
C PRO A 232 70.35 26.62 50.95
N PRO A 233 71.00 25.84 51.83
CA PRO A 233 70.72 25.87 53.26
C PRO A 233 71.16 27.22 53.86
N ALA A 234 70.92 27.42 55.16
CA ALA A 234 71.45 28.60 55.85
C ALA A 234 73.00 28.60 55.80
N LEU A 235 73.59 29.65 55.21
CA LEU A 235 75.03 29.86 55.11
C LEU A 235 75.50 30.95 56.11
N PRO A 236 76.74 30.88 56.66
CA PRO A 236 77.76 29.87 56.38
C PRO A 236 77.53 28.54 57.11
N ILE A 237 77.94 27.42 56.51
CA ILE A 237 77.97 26.12 57.18
C ILE A 237 79.27 26.03 57.96
N ALA A 238 79.18 25.88 59.29
CA ALA A 238 80.34 25.84 60.18
C ALA A 238 81.29 24.68 59.84
N PRO A 239 82.61 24.79 60.14
CA PRO A 239 83.58 23.72 59.90
C PRO A 239 83.12 22.35 60.43
N GLY A 240 83.23 21.32 59.60
CA GLY A 240 82.77 19.96 59.90
C GLY A 240 81.25 19.71 59.88
N ALA A 241 80.40 20.70 59.59
CA ALA A 241 78.95 20.55 59.55
C ALA A 241 78.42 20.27 58.12
N ASN A 242 77.20 19.69 58.04
CA ASN A 242 76.51 19.37 56.77
C ASN A 242 75.44 20.41 56.43
N GLY A 243 75.24 20.68 55.13
CA GLY A 243 74.11 21.44 54.63
C GLY A 243 73.54 20.84 53.33
N GLN A 244 72.22 20.88 53.19
CA GLN A 244 71.48 20.36 52.04
C GLN A 244 70.90 21.52 51.22
N ALA A 245 71.10 21.49 49.90
CA ALA A 245 70.49 22.43 48.96
C ALA A 245 69.39 21.73 48.15
N THR A 246 68.28 22.42 47.94
CA THR A 246 67.16 21.93 47.13
C THR A 246 67.23 22.51 45.73
N ILE A 247 67.06 21.66 44.71
CA ILE A 247 66.94 22.03 43.31
C ILE A 247 65.48 21.90 42.92
N ASN A 248 64.92 22.94 42.31
CA ASN A 248 63.58 22.93 41.73
C ASN A 248 63.69 23.14 40.22
N VAL A 249 62.94 22.38 39.44
CA VAL A 249 62.84 22.49 37.98
C VAL A 249 61.41 22.86 37.63
N GLN A 250 61.26 23.75 36.67
CA GLN A 250 59.98 24.13 36.09
C GLN A 250 60.13 24.23 34.56
N LEU A 251 59.29 23.50 33.83
CA LEU A 251 59.09 23.68 32.40
C LEU A 251 58.16 24.88 32.16
N SER A 252 58.40 25.61 31.08
CA SER A 252 57.63 26.81 30.72
C SER A 252 57.37 26.91 29.22
N ASP A 253 57.94 26.00 28.44
CA ASP A 253 57.69 25.81 27.03
C ASP A 253 58.03 24.36 26.66
N ASN A 254 57.54 23.90 25.51
CA ASN A 254 57.77 22.55 25.02
C ASN A 254 59.24 22.30 24.61
N PHE A 255 59.67 21.05 24.61
CA PHE A 255 60.99 20.66 24.11
C PHE A 255 60.84 19.93 22.76
N PRO A 256 61.80 20.11 21.83
CA PRO A 256 61.76 19.39 20.56
C PRO A 256 62.19 17.92 20.74
N HIS A 257 61.28 16.97 20.58
CA HIS A 257 61.58 15.54 20.68
C HIS A 257 61.93 14.88 19.33
N PRO A 258 62.51 13.67 19.34
CA PRO A 258 62.68 12.84 18.14
C PRO A 258 61.35 12.45 17.49
N ALA A 259 61.19 12.76 16.20
CA ALA A 259 60.01 12.41 15.42
C ALA A 259 59.71 10.89 15.38
N GLY A 260 58.43 10.52 15.57
CA GLY A 260 57.89 9.21 15.23
C GLY A 260 58.13 8.12 16.28
N LEU A 261 58.29 8.51 17.53
CA LEU A 261 58.42 7.59 18.66
C LEU A 261 57.20 7.77 19.56
N ALA A 262 56.67 6.68 20.13
CA ALA A 262 55.76 6.84 21.26
C ALA A 262 56.49 7.60 22.39
N GLN A 263 55.72 8.26 23.28
CA GLN A 263 56.19 9.02 24.43
C GLN A 263 57.65 8.73 24.82
N ASN A 264 58.51 9.71 24.56
CA ASN A 264 59.95 9.61 24.74
C ASN A 264 60.45 10.65 25.77
N THR A 265 61.76 10.71 26.02
CA THR A 265 62.36 11.62 27.01
C THR A 265 63.67 12.22 26.54
N ILE A 266 63.91 13.50 26.86
CA ILE A 266 65.19 14.20 26.69
C ILE A 266 65.88 14.34 28.04
N ASP A 267 67.11 13.83 28.14
CA ASP A 267 67.94 13.95 29.34
C ASP A 267 68.92 15.14 29.24
N LEU A 268 68.85 16.04 30.23
CA LEU A 268 69.76 17.15 30.45
C LEU A 268 70.81 16.73 31.48
N THR A 269 72.08 16.74 31.07
CA THR A 269 73.21 16.33 31.91
C THR A 269 74.28 17.43 31.96
N GLY A 270 75.17 17.37 32.96
CA GLY A 270 76.27 18.35 33.10
C GLY A 270 75.95 19.59 33.93
N ILE A 271 74.73 19.70 34.49
CA ILE A 271 74.40 20.71 35.51
C ILE A 271 75.16 20.36 36.79
N THR A 272 75.82 21.34 37.38
CA THR A 272 76.61 21.16 38.60
C THR A 272 76.26 22.21 39.66
N VAL A 273 76.32 21.82 40.93
CA VAL A 273 76.22 22.72 42.09
C VAL A 273 77.59 22.76 42.76
N VAL A 274 78.15 23.95 42.95
CA VAL A 274 79.48 24.17 43.52
C VAL A 274 79.32 24.84 44.88
N ALA A 275 79.85 24.20 45.92
CA ALA A 275 79.97 24.76 47.27
C ALA A 275 81.40 25.23 47.50
N SER A 276 81.58 26.46 47.99
CA SER A 276 82.90 27.08 48.25
C SER A 276 83.03 27.49 49.71
N ASP A 277 84.17 27.21 50.33
CA ASP A 277 84.48 27.66 51.70
C ASP A 277 85.18 29.02 51.74
N GLN A 278 85.65 29.40 52.93
CA GLN A 278 86.05 30.76 53.24
C GLN A 278 87.42 31.15 52.68
N ASP A 279 88.32 30.18 52.47
CA ASP A 279 89.68 30.40 51.97
C ASP A 279 89.88 29.92 50.52
N GLY A 280 88.87 29.26 49.94
CA GLY A 280 88.67 29.15 48.50
C GLY A 280 88.61 27.72 47.96
N ASP A 281 88.61 26.71 48.82
CA ASP A 281 88.37 25.34 48.44
C ASP A 281 86.91 25.12 48.03
N SER A 282 86.66 24.10 47.20
CA SER A 282 85.32 23.84 46.67
C SER A 282 85.01 22.36 46.46
N ALA A 283 83.72 22.03 46.49
CA ALA A 283 83.17 20.72 46.18
C ALA A 283 82.02 20.85 45.19
N THR A 284 81.83 19.83 44.35
CA THR A 284 80.83 19.83 43.27
C THR A 284 79.90 18.63 43.36
N ALA A 285 78.59 18.87 43.18
CA ALA A 285 77.57 17.85 42.97
C ALA A 285 76.94 18.01 41.56
N THR A 286 76.32 16.96 41.01
CA THR A 286 75.68 16.96 39.68
C THR A 286 74.16 16.97 39.77
N VAL A 287 73.49 17.44 38.71
CA VAL A 287 72.03 17.39 38.56
C VAL A 287 71.70 16.84 37.18
N GLY A 288 70.85 15.82 37.12
CA GLY A 288 70.24 15.31 35.89
C GLY A 288 68.75 15.67 35.84
N ILE A 289 68.27 16.09 34.67
CA ILE A 289 66.85 16.39 34.45
C ILE A 289 66.36 15.60 33.23
N SER A 290 65.24 14.89 33.34
CA SER A 290 64.58 14.23 32.21
C SER A 290 63.28 14.96 31.87
N VAL A 291 63.12 15.36 30.61
CA VAL A 291 61.90 15.99 30.07
C VAL A 291 61.12 14.95 29.27
N VAL A 292 59.89 14.66 29.65
CA VAL A 292 59.02 13.67 29.01
C VAL A 292 58.09 14.33 28.01
N ASP A 293 58.05 13.75 26.82
CA ASP A 293 57.20 14.14 25.69
C ASP A 293 55.71 13.84 25.90
N ASP A 294 54.84 14.64 25.26
CA ASP A 294 53.39 14.53 25.29
C ASP A 294 52.78 14.28 23.90
N VAL A 295 52.68 13.00 23.55
CA VAL A 295 52.07 12.59 22.26
C VAL A 295 50.58 12.96 22.14
N PRO A 296 50.09 13.29 20.93
CA PRO A 296 48.69 13.58 20.69
C PRO A 296 47.83 12.34 20.96
N THR A 297 46.59 12.57 21.35
CA THR A 297 45.58 11.52 21.52
C THR A 297 44.34 11.89 20.72
N ALA A 298 44.03 11.07 19.71
CA ALA A 298 42.82 11.21 18.91
C ALA A 298 41.65 10.44 19.55
N VAL A 299 40.51 11.09 19.73
CA VAL A 299 39.29 10.53 20.31
C VAL A 299 38.26 10.29 19.22
N ALA A 300 37.66 9.10 19.18
CA ALA A 300 36.67 8.79 18.15
C ALA A 300 35.49 9.78 18.20
N ASP A 301 35.06 10.25 17.03
CA ASP A 301 33.94 11.17 16.86
C ASP A 301 32.72 10.45 16.31
N LEU A 302 31.56 10.83 16.81
CA LEU A 302 30.26 10.33 16.36
C LEU A 302 29.42 11.50 15.88
N ASP A 303 28.82 11.39 14.70
CA ASP A 303 27.81 12.31 14.21
C ASP A 303 26.69 11.51 13.54
N SER A 304 25.58 12.16 13.22
CA SER A 304 24.44 11.48 12.63
C SER A 304 23.69 12.37 11.65
N ILE A 305 23.17 11.74 10.59
CA ILE A 305 22.22 12.34 9.66
C ILE A 305 20.88 11.69 9.89
N SER A 306 19.81 12.47 10.03
CA SER A 306 18.46 11.92 10.17
C SER A 306 18.00 11.20 8.90
N ALA A 307 17.04 10.28 9.01
CA ALA A 307 16.51 9.55 7.87
C ALA A 307 15.92 10.52 6.83
N GLY A 308 16.32 10.36 5.55
CA GLY A 308 15.94 11.24 4.45
C GLY A 308 16.43 12.69 4.53
N ASP A 309 17.36 13.01 5.42
CA ASP A 309 18.02 14.31 5.44
C ASP A 309 19.27 14.29 4.55
N PHE A 310 19.34 15.24 3.60
CA PHE A 310 20.44 15.40 2.65
C PHE A 310 21.19 16.72 2.88
N THR A 311 20.87 17.43 3.96
CA THR A 311 21.65 18.60 4.37
C THR A 311 23.01 18.16 4.90
N PRO A 312 24.09 18.94 4.69
CA PRO A 312 25.40 18.54 5.17
C PRO A 312 25.45 18.52 6.71
N ALA A 313 25.86 17.39 7.29
CA ALA A 313 26.32 17.34 8.69
C ALA A 313 27.70 18.00 8.76
N THR A 314 27.88 18.92 9.71
CA THR A 314 29.13 19.67 9.86
C THR A 314 29.60 19.64 11.30
N GLY A 315 30.90 19.42 11.50
CA GLY A 315 31.50 19.44 12.81
C GLY A 315 33.01 19.63 12.72
N ASN A 316 33.71 19.32 13.80
CA ASN A 316 35.15 19.38 13.88
C ASN A 316 35.70 18.27 14.78
N VAL A 317 36.53 17.39 14.21
CA VAL A 317 37.09 16.20 14.89
C VAL A 317 38.11 16.54 15.98
N ILE A 318 38.79 17.69 15.87
CA ILE A 318 39.77 18.12 16.88
C ILE A 318 39.05 18.68 18.10
N SER A 319 38.11 19.60 17.88
CA SER A 319 37.42 20.30 18.98
C SER A 319 36.20 19.54 19.53
N GLY A 320 35.79 18.44 18.89
CA GLY A 320 34.51 17.77 19.11
C GLY A 320 33.26 18.62 18.78
N ALA A 321 33.41 19.85 18.27
CA ALA A 321 32.28 20.73 18.01
C ALA A 321 31.40 20.19 16.88
N GLY A 322 30.09 20.08 17.12
CA GLY A 322 29.16 19.52 16.14
C GLY A 322 29.11 17.99 16.12
N THR A 323 29.93 17.29 16.91
CA THR A 323 29.82 15.84 17.11
C THR A 323 28.84 15.54 18.25
N THR A 324 28.18 14.39 18.19
CA THR A 324 27.19 13.94 19.17
C THR A 324 27.80 13.48 20.49
N ASN A 325 29.08 13.07 20.48
CA ASN A 325 29.81 12.56 21.64
C ASN A 325 30.85 13.53 22.22
N ASN A 326 31.07 14.69 21.57
CA ASN A 326 32.12 15.66 21.93
C ASN A 326 33.50 15.00 22.07
N GLY A 327 33.93 14.21 21.08
CA GLY A 327 35.26 13.62 21.02
C GLY A 327 36.33 14.70 20.85
N VAL A 328 36.78 15.32 21.94
CA VAL A 328 37.84 16.33 21.89
C VAL A 328 39.20 15.63 21.85
N ASP A 329 39.98 15.92 20.82
CA ASP A 329 41.35 15.46 20.69
C ASP A 329 42.29 16.22 21.63
N THR A 330 43.28 15.52 22.17
CA THR A 330 44.41 16.14 22.86
C THR A 330 45.52 16.35 21.85
N LEU A 331 45.91 17.61 21.63
CA LEU A 331 46.80 18.00 20.55
C LEU A 331 48.29 17.95 20.89
N GLY A 332 48.66 17.72 22.15
CA GLY A 332 50.03 17.89 22.64
C GLY A 332 50.45 19.37 22.73
N ALA A 333 51.57 19.65 23.40
CA ALA A 333 52.09 20.98 23.68
C ALA A 333 52.54 21.75 22.43
N ASP A 334 52.85 21.06 21.34
CA ASP A 334 53.30 21.59 20.05
C ASP A 334 52.19 21.68 18.97
N GLY A 335 50.97 21.21 19.29
CA GLY A 335 49.73 21.53 18.58
C GLY A 335 49.46 20.71 17.32
N ALA A 336 48.91 19.51 17.50
CA ALA A 336 48.53 18.60 16.43
C ALA A 336 47.44 19.10 15.47
N LYS A 337 47.53 18.62 14.22
CA LYS A 337 46.60 18.92 13.12
C LYS A 337 46.26 17.66 12.37
N VAL A 338 45.13 17.66 11.67
CA VAL A 338 44.77 16.54 10.80
C VAL A 338 45.73 16.49 9.60
N VAL A 339 46.35 15.34 9.37
CA VAL A 339 47.30 15.10 8.26
C VAL A 339 46.82 14.07 7.23
N GLY A 340 45.73 13.35 7.52
CA GLY A 340 45.12 12.47 6.54
C GLY A 340 43.83 11.83 7.01
N VAL A 341 43.04 11.36 6.05
CA VAL A 341 41.77 10.68 6.28
C VAL A 341 41.47 9.69 5.16
N THR A 342 40.82 8.58 5.52
CA THR A 342 40.40 7.55 4.57
C THR A 342 39.06 6.95 4.95
N ALA A 343 38.33 6.41 3.98
CA ALA A 343 37.08 5.71 4.23
C ALA A 343 37.34 4.32 4.85
N GLY A 344 36.44 3.91 5.73
CA GLY A 344 36.52 2.70 6.53
C GLY A 344 37.32 2.87 7.81
N ASN A 345 37.25 1.86 8.68
CA ASN A 345 38.12 1.74 9.85
C ASN A 345 39.44 1.08 9.41
N SER A 346 40.42 1.89 8.98
CA SER A 346 41.70 1.38 8.47
C SER A 346 42.60 0.83 9.59
N GLY A 347 42.37 1.25 10.85
CA GLY A 347 43.18 0.89 12.01
C GLY A 347 44.66 1.31 11.89
N ALA A 348 44.97 2.28 11.02
CA ALA A 348 46.33 2.72 10.74
C ALA A 348 46.39 4.23 10.54
N SER A 349 47.48 4.84 11.03
CA SER A 349 47.79 6.25 10.82
C SER A 349 48.07 6.53 9.34
N LEU A 350 47.39 7.51 8.77
CA LEU A 350 47.56 7.97 7.40
C LEU A 350 48.12 9.40 7.41
N ASP A 351 49.40 9.54 7.08
CA ASP A 351 50.04 10.84 6.84
C ASP A 351 50.00 11.14 5.32
N ASN A 352 48.86 11.65 4.85
CA ASN A 352 48.68 12.00 3.44
C ASN A 352 47.78 13.24 3.28
N PRO A 353 48.37 14.45 3.20
CA PRO A 353 47.61 15.69 3.15
C PRO A 353 46.78 15.85 1.87
N LEU A 354 47.02 15.05 0.82
CA LEU A 354 46.22 15.08 -0.42
C LEU A 354 44.79 14.57 -0.23
N THR A 355 44.51 13.89 0.89
CA THR A 355 43.16 13.41 1.22
C THR A 355 42.30 14.51 1.85
N LEU A 356 42.91 15.57 2.40
CA LEU A 356 42.23 16.65 3.09
C LEU A 356 41.66 17.68 2.10
N GLY A 357 40.51 18.27 2.44
CA GLY A 357 39.79 19.24 1.61
C GLY A 357 39.19 18.65 0.31
N THR A 358 39.18 17.33 0.17
CA THR A 358 38.59 16.62 -0.98
C THR A 358 37.38 15.79 -0.56
N GLN A 359 36.57 15.32 -1.52
CA GLN A 359 35.44 14.42 -1.24
C GLN A 359 35.91 12.97 -1.16
N ILE A 360 35.66 12.34 -0.02
CA ILE A 360 35.96 10.95 0.28
C ILE A 360 34.63 10.20 0.28
N THR A 361 34.49 9.28 -0.66
CA THR A 361 33.27 8.48 -0.81
C THR A 361 33.19 7.41 0.27
N GLY A 362 32.15 7.49 1.11
CA GLY A 362 31.70 6.41 1.99
C GLY A 362 30.70 5.49 1.29
N THR A 363 30.11 4.58 2.05
CA THR A 363 29.04 3.68 1.60
C THR A 363 27.73 4.43 1.39
N PHE A 364 27.37 5.35 2.30
CA PHE A 364 26.08 6.05 2.29
C PHE A 364 26.18 7.51 1.84
N GLY A 365 27.38 8.11 1.86
CA GLY A 365 27.58 9.52 1.54
C GLY A 365 29.02 9.88 1.22
N LYS A 366 29.35 11.17 1.33
CA LYS A 366 30.67 11.72 1.04
C LYS A 366 31.12 12.66 2.15
N LEU A 367 32.34 12.46 2.65
CA LEU A 367 32.99 13.30 3.65
C LEU A 367 34.00 14.25 3.00
N THR A 368 34.08 15.48 3.48
CA THR A 368 35.23 16.37 3.29
C THR A 368 35.74 16.79 4.66
N LEU A 369 37.00 16.48 4.97
CA LEU A 369 37.69 16.84 6.22
C LEU A 369 38.89 17.74 5.94
N ASN A 370 39.04 18.81 6.70
CA ASN A 370 40.10 19.82 6.54
C ASN A 370 41.20 19.67 7.59
N VAL A 371 42.33 20.35 7.36
CA VAL A 371 43.51 20.34 8.23
C VAL A 371 43.20 20.85 9.65
N ASP A 372 42.26 21.78 9.80
CA ASP A 372 41.84 22.35 11.08
C ASP A 372 40.84 21.46 11.85
N GLY A 373 40.58 20.25 11.36
CA GLY A 373 39.62 19.31 11.93
C GLY A 373 38.19 19.52 11.46
N SER A 374 37.85 20.62 10.77
CA SER A 374 36.48 20.86 10.31
C SER A 374 36.08 19.87 9.22
N TYR A 375 34.86 19.33 9.31
CA TYR A 375 34.31 18.42 8.33
C TYR A 375 32.90 18.79 7.86
N SER A 376 32.57 18.30 6.66
CA SER A 376 31.23 18.31 6.09
C SER A 376 30.95 16.94 5.47
N TYR A 377 29.84 16.32 5.85
CA TYR A 377 29.37 15.05 5.31
C TYR A 377 28.01 15.22 4.63
N VAL A 378 27.85 14.71 3.42
CA VAL A 378 26.58 14.73 2.66
C VAL A 378 26.17 13.31 2.31
N ARG A 379 24.97 12.92 2.73
CA ARG A 379 24.35 11.64 2.37
C ARG A 379 24.02 11.60 0.87
N ASN A 380 24.22 10.46 0.22
CA ASN A 380 23.84 10.27 -1.19
C ASN A 380 22.30 10.05 -1.31
N PRO A 381 21.61 10.71 -2.24
CA PRO A 381 20.21 10.42 -2.57
C PRO A 381 19.97 8.93 -2.86
N GLY A 382 18.92 8.36 -2.29
CA GLY A 382 18.54 6.95 -2.45
C GLY A 382 19.47 5.92 -1.78
N SER A 383 20.36 6.33 -0.88
CA SER A 383 21.14 5.41 -0.05
C SER A 383 20.27 4.77 1.05
N ALA A 384 20.60 3.53 1.44
CA ALA A 384 19.95 2.83 2.56
C ALA A 384 20.16 3.55 3.91
N GLY A 385 19.25 3.33 4.85
CA GLY A 385 19.27 3.82 6.22
C GLY A 385 19.88 2.81 7.18
N GLY A 386 19.89 3.15 8.47
CA GLY A 386 20.30 2.26 9.58
C GLY A 386 21.79 1.86 9.63
N GLY A 387 22.58 2.29 8.66
CA GLY A 387 24.01 2.00 8.55
C GLY A 387 24.93 3.12 9.07
N ASN A 388 26.24 2.86 9.02
CA ASN A 388 27.27 3.82 9.39
C ASN A 388 28.27 4.02 8.26
N ASP A 389 28.63 5.27 7.97
CA ASP A 389 29.87 5.59 7.28
C ASP A 389 30.96 5.84 8.33
N VAL A 390 32.06 5.10 8.23
CA VAL A 390 33.22 5.24 9.13
C VAL A 390 34.39 5.78 8.34
N PHE A 391 35.09 6.77 8.88
CA PHE A 391 36.30 7.35 8.29
C PHE A 391 37.42 7.38 9.33
N THR A 392 38.57 6.80 9.05
CA THR A 392 39.75 6.93 9.92
C THR A 392 40.49 8.22 9.58
N TYR A 393 40.69 9.10 10.55
CA TYR A 393 41.52 10.30 10.45
C TYR A 393 42.76 10.19 11.33
N THR A 394 43.79 10.98 11.01
CA THR A 394 45.07 11.00 11.73
C THR A 394 45.46 12.43 12.06
N VAL A 395 45.78 12.68 13.32
CA VAL A 395 46.41 13.91 13.78
C VAL A 395 47.91 13.70 13.93
N LYS A 396 48.67 14.76 13.61
CA LYS A 396 50.11 14.82 13.76
C LYS A 396 50.48 16.12 14.45
N ASP A 397 51.29 16.02 15.47
CA ASP A 397 51.87 17.13 16.17
C ASP A 397 53.07 17.77 15.44
N GLY A 398 53.75 18.70 16.10
CA GLY A 398 54.83 19.52 15.57
C GLY A 398 56.15 18.78 15.43
N ASP A 399 56.45 17.81 16.28
CA ASP A 399 57.64 16.97 16.21
C ASP A 399 57.43 15.66 15.41
N GLY A 400 56.18 15.26 15.20
CA GLY A 400 55.73 14.35 14.15
C GLY A 400 55.13 13.04 14.60
N ASP A 401 54.75 12.91 15.87
CA ASP A 401 54.01 11.78 16.39
C ASP A 401 52.55 11.78 15.91
N LEU A 402 52.03 10.56 15.75
CA LEU A 402 50.76 10.32 15.06
C LEU A 402 49.78 9.64 16.00
N ALA A 403 48.57 10.20 16.09
CA ALA A 403 47.42 9.51 16.65
C ALA A 403 46.31 9.40 15.59
N HIS A 404 45.62 8.27 15.56
CA HIS A 404 44.50 8.06 14.65
C HIS A 404 43.29 7.50 15.37
N THR A 405 42.12 7.84 14.85
CA THR A 405 40.83 7.35 15.34
C THR A 405 39.80 7.50 14.22
N THR A 406 38.52 7.30 14.52
CA THR A 406 37.45 7.34 13.53
C THR A 406 36.46 8.46 13.76
N LEU A 407 36.00 9.08 12.66
CA LEU A 407 34.72 9.77 12.58
C LEU A 407 33.66 8.79 12.03
N THR A 408 32.62 8.53 12.81
CA THR A 408 31.49 7.69 12.39
C THR A 408 30.25 8.53 12.20
N ILE A 409 29.66 8.47 11.00
CA ILE A 409 28.39 9.10 10.67
C ILE A 409 27.31 8.02 10.64
N SER A 410 26.41 8.06 11.61
CA SER A 410 25.23 7.18 11.63
C SER A 410 24.12 7.73 10.74
N ILE A 411 23.57 6.88 9.88
CA ILE A 411 22.48 7.23 8.98
C ILE A 411 21.17 6.78 9.62
N GLY A 412 20.26 7.72 9.83
CA GLY A 412 18.93 7.43 10.37
C GLY A 412 18.15 6.47 9.48
N ASP A 413 17.27 5.70 10.11
CA ASP A 413 16.48 4.63 9.52
C ASP A 413 14.98 4.99 9.60
N ALA A 414 14.26 4.87 8.50
CA ALA A 414 12.85 5.16 8.35
C ALA A 414 12.21 4.29 7.27
N GLY A 415 11.54 3.23 7.71
CA GLY A 415 10.74 2.39 6.84
C GLY A 415 9.71 3.14 5.98
N PRO A 416 9.32 2.58 4.84
CA PRO A 416 8.52 3.27 3.85
C PRO A 416 7.06 3.41 4.30
N THR A 417 6.39 4.42 3.76
CA THR A 417 4.96 4.67 4.02
C THR A 417 4.17 4.56 2.71
N VAL A 418 2.92 4.12 2.81
CA VAL A 418 2.01 3.99 1.66
C VAL A 418 0.64 4.54 2.01
N SER A 419 -0.01 5.21 1.05
CA SER A 419 -1.36 5.74 1.14
C SER A 419 -2.19 5.13 0.02
N ILE A 420 -2.94 4.09 0.35
CA ILE A 420 -3.78 3.34 -0.59
C ILE A 420 -5.20 3.91 -0.58
N PRO A 421 -5.82 4.19 -1.74
CA PRO A 421 -7.21 4.62 -1.80
C PRO A 421 -8.15 3.54 -1.20
N GLY A 422 -9.18 3.98 -0.49
CA GLY A 422 -10.17 3.06 0.09
C GLY A 422 -11.12 2.51 -0.98
N ALA A 423 -11.56 1.26 -0.81
CA ALA A 423 -12.57 0.65 -1.68
C ALA A 423 -13.82 1.54 -1.82
N GLY A 424 -14.36 1.66 -3.03
CA GLY A 424 -15.52 2.52 -3.31
C GLY A 424 -15.18 3.99 -3.56
N SER A 425 -13.91 4.39 -3.46
CA SER A 425 -13.46 5.74 -3.81
C SER A 425 -13.29 5.90 -5.32
N GLU A 426 -13.19 7.14 -5.79
CA GLU A 426 -12.80 7.44 -7.18
C GLU A 426 -11.50 6.72 -7.54
N GLY A 427 -11.47 6.08 -8.72
CA GLY A 427 -10.35 5.24 -9.16
C GLY A 427 -10.29 3.84 -8.54
N THR A 428 -11.33 3.40 -7.82
CA THR A 428 -11.42 2.05 -7.22
C THR A 428 -12.77 1.37 -7.45
N VAL A 429 -13.55 1.83 -8.42
CA VAL A 429 -14.87 1.29 -8.74
C VAL A 429 -14.96 1.08 -10.24
N VAL A 430 -15.41 -0.12 -10.63
CA VAL A 430 -15.84 -0.46 -11.98
C VAL A 430 -17.26 -1.04 -11.93
N TYR A 431 -17.97 -1.03 -13.05
CA TYR A 431 -19.35 -1.49 -13.14
C TYR A 431 -19.50 -2.51 -14.26
N GLU A 432 -20.24 -3.58 -14.00
CA GLU A 432 -20.57 -4.59 -14.99
C GLU A 432 -21.50 -4.04 -16.08
N LYS A 433 -22.29 -3.00 -15.76
CA LYS A 433 -23.20 -2.35 -16.71
C LYS A 433 -22.50 -1.72 -17.91
N GLY A 434 -21.19 -1.43 -17.80
CA GLY A 434 -20.35 -0.93 -18.90
C GLY A 434 -19.66 -2.04 -19.70
N LEU A 435 -19.92 -3.31 -19.37
CA LEU A 435 -19.34 -4.41 -20.12
C LEU A 435 -20.01 -4.54 -21.49
N PRO A 436 -19.23 -4.60 -22.59
CA PRO A 436 -19.78 -4.81 -23.93
C PRO A 436 -20.29 -6.24 -24.08
N GLU A 437 -21.05 -6.50 -25.15
CA GLU A 437 -21.45 -7.85 -25.55
C GLU A 437 -20.22 -8.75 -25.81
N ARG A 438 -20.28 -10.01 -25.34
CA ARG A 438 -19.16 -10.97 -25.42
C ARG A 438 -19.64 -12.36 -25.83
N GLY A 439 -19.69 -12.65 -27.12
CA GLY A 439 -20.02 -13.99 -27.62
C GLY A 439 -21.47 -14.38 -27.32
N LEU A 440 -21.70 -15.18 -26.28
CA LEU A 440 -23.05 -15.58 -25.82
C LEU A 440 -23.49 -14.80 -24.57
N GLU A 441 -22.68 -13.87 -24.09
CA GLU A 441 -22.97 -13.01 -22.94
C GLU A 441 -23.51 -11.67 -23.42
N SER A 442 -24.65 -11.27 -22.88
CA SER A 442 -25.31 -10.01 -23.18
C SER A 442 -24.45 -8.82 -22.74
N ALA A 443 -24.63 -7.68 -23.41
CA ALA A 443 -24.07 -6.42 -22.94
C ALA A 443 -24.69 -6.01 -21.60
N GLY A 444 -23.92 -5.28 -20.80
CA GLY A 444 -24.41 -4.67 -19.57
C GLY A 444 -25.48 -3.61 -19.83
N THR A 445 -26.31 -3.31 -18.84
CA THR A 445 -27.47 -2.41 -19.00
C THR A 445 -27.11 -0.94 -19.31
N GLY A 446 -25.86 -0.55 -19.08
CA GLY A 446 -25.32 0.77 -19.41
C GLY A 446 -24.81 0.89 -20.85
N GLU A 447 -24.62 -0.23 -21.55
CA GLU A 447 -24.21 -0.26 -22.94
C GLU A 447 -25.40 -0.16 -23.91
N MET A 448 -25.19 0.55 -25.01
CA MET A 448 -26.14 0.55 -26.12
C MET A 448 -26.03 -0.78 -26.88
N ALA A 449 -27.16 -1.44 -27.11
CA ALA A 449 -27.23 -2.62 -27.97
C ALA A 449 -27.20 -2.20 -29.45
N ASP A 450 -26.01 -1.85 -29.95
CA ASP A 450 -25.79 -1.47 -31.34
C ASP A 450 -24.94 -2.50 -32.13
N GLY A 451 -24.74 -3.69 -31.54
CA GLY A 451 -24.01 -4.80 -32.16
C GLY A 451 -22.51 -4.55 -32.34
N ASN A 452 -21.98 -3.44 -31.82
CA ASN A 452 -20.58 -3.09 -31.97
C ASN A 452 -19.81 -3.29 -30.66
N ALA A 453 -19.21 -4.46 -30.48
CA ALA A 453 -18.36 -4.74 -29.32
C ALA A 453 -17.15 -3.78 -29.15
N GLY A 454 -16.86 -2.93 -30.14
CA GLY A 454 -15.76 -1.97 -30.13
C GLY A 454 -16.11 -0.54 -29.70
N ASN A 455 -17.39 -0.15 -29.59
CA ASN A 455 -17.80 1.21 -29.22
C ASN A 455 -18.44 1.29 -27.83
N ASN A 456 -17.64 1.02 -26.80
CA ASN A 456 -18.10 1.20 -25.42
C ASN A 456 -18.70 2.60 -25.21
N SER A 457 -20.00 2.62 -24.93
CA SER A 457 -20.82 3.80 -24.71
C SER A 457 -20.87 4.17 -23.22
N ASP A 458 -20.54 3.23 -22.34
CA ASP A 458 -20.40 3.42 -20.89
C ASP A 458 -19.06 2.87 -20.39
N THR A 459 -18.04 3.73 -20.30
CA THR A 459 -16.65 3.36 -19.93
C THR A 459 -16.44 3.00 -18.44
N SER A 460 -17.52 2.70 -17.72
CA SER A 460 -17.50 2.46 -16.28
C SER A 460 -16.94 1.10 -15.86
N GLU A 461 -16.66 0.20 -16.80
CA GLU A 461 -15.85 -1.01 -16.64
C GLU A 461 -14.35 -0.70 -16.47
N THR A 462 -13.91 0.55 -16.73
CA THR A 462 -12.53 1.00 -16.54
C THR A 462 -12.39 2.05 -15.43
N THR A 463 -11.38 1.88 -14.57
CA THR A 463 -11.06 2.81 -13.49
C THR A 463 -9.55 3.01 -13.36
N GLY A 464 -9.09 4.14 -12.83
CA GLY A 464 -7.66 4.38 -12.66
C GLY A 464 -7.37 5.36 -11.54
N GLY A 465 -6.16 5.27 -10.98
CA GLY A 465 -5.80 6.05 -9.80
C GLY A 465 -4.30 6.04 -9.51
N THR A 466 -3.96 6.55 -8.33
CA THR A 466 -2.57 6.63 -7.87
C THR A 466 -2.46 6.26 -6.40
N ILE A 467 -1.49 5.40 -6.08
CA ILE A 467 -1.10 5.07 -4.71
C ILE A 467 0.18 5.83 -4.39
N ASN A 468 0.12 6.76 -3.44
CA ASN A 468 1.30 7.53 -3.04
C ASN A 468 2.11 6.75 -1.99
N PHE A 469 3.43 6.78 -2.11
CA PHE A 469 4.34 6.21 -1.13
C PHE A 469 5.52 7.14 -0.86
N ALA A 470 6.20 6.93 0.26
CA ALA A 470 7.47 7.59 0.55
C ALA A 470 8.48 6.57 1.09
N SER A 471 9.66 6.56 0.49
CA SER A 471 10.80 5.69 0.79
C SER A 471 12.04 6.57 0.91
N LYS A 472 12.33 7.04 2.13
CA LYS A 472 13.41 8.02 2.37
C LYS A 472 14.80 7.39 2.32
N ASP A 473 14.88 6.10 2.57
CA ASP A 473 16.10 5.32 2.64
C ASP A 473 16.35 4.51 1.37
N GLY A 474 16.01 5.10 0.23
CA GLY A 474 16.10 4.43 -1.08
C GLY A 474 14.91 3.51 -1.34
N LEU A 475 14.77 3.05 -2.58
CA LEU A 475 13.71 2.14 -3.00
C LEU A 475 14.36 0.86 -3.53
N SER A 476 13.91 -0.30 -3.06
CA SER A 476 14.37 -1.61 -3.54
C SER A 476 13.35 -2.26 -4.46
N THR A 477 12.14 -2.51 -3.96
CA THR A 477 11.10 -3.21 -4.74
C THR A 477 9.72 -2.63 -4.50
N ILE A 478 8.92 -2.59 -5.56
CA ILE A 478 7.48 -2.33 -5.51
C ILE A 478 6.76 -3.49 -6.18
N THR A 479 5.77 -4.06 -5.51
CA THR A 479 4.86 -5.02 -6.11
C THR A 479 3.41 -4.61 -5.93
N LEU A 480 2.59 -4.92 -6.93
CA LEU A 480 1.14 -4.75 -6.91
C LEU A 480 0.50 -6.07 -7.39
N GLY A 481 -0.33 -6.68 -6.55
CA GLY A 481 -0.92 -7.99 -6.85
C GLY A 481 0.12 -9.12 -6.98
N GLY A 482 1.30 -8.95 -6.38
CA GLY A 482 2.43 -9.87 -6.53
C GLY A 482 3.28 -9.65 -7.80
N HIS A 483 2.90 -8.71 -8.67
CA HIS A 483 3.70 -8.33 -9.84
C HIS A 483 4.71 -7.24 -9.49
N ALA A 484 5.98 -7.48 -9.78
CA ALA A 484 7.03 -6.47 -9.64
C ALA A 484 6.85 -5.37 -10.68
N LEU A 485 6.77 -4.12 -10.21
CA LEU A 485 6.56 -2.96 -11.07
C LEU A 485 7.89 -2.37 -11.53
N THR A 486 7.84 -1.68 -12.67
CA THR A 486 8.93 -0.86 -13.20
C THR A 486 8.46 0.58 -13.37
N THR A 487 9.36 1.45 -13.87
CA THR A 487 9.01 2.82 -14.23
C THR A 487 8.24 2.94 -15.54
N SER A 488 8.12 1.85 -16.31
CA SER A 488 7.32 1.77 -17.53
C SER A 488 5.98 1.07 -17.26
N PRO A 489 4.87 1.47 -17.92
CA PRO A 489 3.59 0.78 -17.83
C PRO A 489 3.71 -0.71 -18.16
N GLN A 490 3.16 -1.56 -17.29
CA GLN A 490 3.07 -3.00 -17.49
C GLN A 490 1.62 -3.45 -17.28
N THR A 491 1.13 -4.32 -18.15
CA THR A 491 -0.23 -4.86 -18.09
C THR A 491 -0.20 -6.31 -17.63
N PHE A 492 -1.07 -6.63 -16.67
CA PHE A 492 -1.29 -7.95 -16.10
C PHE A 492 -2.77 -8.28 -16.27
N VAL A 493 -3.06 -9.40 -16.95
CA VAL A 493 -4.44 -9.83 -17.22
C VAL A 493 -4.72 -11.07 -16.40
N ASP A 494 -5.83 -11.08 -15.69
CA ASP A 494 -6.39 -12.24 -15.02
C ASP A 494 -7.78 -12.59 -15.59
N ALA A 495 -8.51 -13.50 -14.94
CA ALA A 495 -9.82 -13.94 -15.41
C ALA A 495 -10.91 -12.86 -15.26
N THR A 496 -10.75 -11.90 -14.36
CA THR A 496 -11.74 -10.85 -14.09
C THR A 496 -11.44 -9.56 -14.84
N GLY A 497 -10.16 -9.22 -15.01
CA GLY A 497 -9.79 -7.96 -15.64
C GLY A 497 -8.31 -7.80 -15.96
N SER A 498 -8.00 -6.60 -16.42
CA SER A 498 -6.67 -6.17 -16.85
C SER A 498 -6.18 -5.01 -15.99
N LEU A 499 -5.09 -5.23 -15.26
CA LEU A 499 -4.41 -4.22 -14.45
C LEU A 499 -3.16 -3.71 -15.17
N THR A 500 -3.16 -2.43 -15.56
CA THR A 500 -1.96 -1.73 -16.03
C THR A 500 -1.37 -0.87 -14.91
N ALA A 501 -0.11 -1.08 -14.53
CA ALA A 501 0.53 -0.29 -13.48
C ALA A 501 2.02 0.01 -13.75
N HIS A 502 2.50 1.12 -13.17
CA HIS A 502 3.91 1.50 -13.08
C HIS A 502 4.16 2.42 -11.89
N TYR A 503 5.42 2.67 -11.55
CA TYR A 503 5.76 3.62 -10.49
C TYR A 503 6.64 4.78 -10.96
N ILE A 504 6.55 5.88 -10.25
CA ILE A 504 7.44 7.04 -10.35
C ILE A 504 8.09 7.22 -8.97
N TYR A 505 9.39 7.49 -8.92
CA TYR A 505 10.13 7.66 -7.68
C TYR A 505 11.21 8.72 -7.82
N ASP A 506 11.27 9.66 -6.87
CA ASP A 506 12.30 10.67 -6.75
C ASP A 506 13.21 10.35 -5.55
N SER A 507 14.43 9.91 -5.83
CA SER A 507 15.40 9.52 -4.81
C SER A 507 15.96 10.67 -3.98
N ALA A 508 15.75 11.93 -4.38
CA ALA A 508 16.17 13.10 -3.63
C ALA A 508 15.18 13.49 -2.53
N THR A 509 13.88 13.22 -2.74
CA THR A 509 12.82 13.49 -1.76
C THR A 509 12.31 12.23 -1.07
N GLY A 510 12.58 11.06 -1.65
CA GLY A 510 12.01 9.79 -1.25
C GLY A 510 10.53 9.63 -1.64
N ALA A 511 9.93 10.59 -2.35
CA ALA A 511 8.53 10.53 -2.73
C ALA A 511 8.33 9.65 -3.99
N GLY A 512 7.23 8.89 -4.02
CA GLY A 512 6.85 8.15 -5.20
C GLY A 512 5.36 7.88 -5.29
N SER A 513 4.94 7.40 -6.47
CA SER A 513 3.55 7.14 -6.81
C SER A 513 3.47 5.90 -7.69
N ILE A 514 2.55 4.98 -7.38
CA ILE A 514 2.16 3.89 -8.26
C ILE A 514 0.93 4.36 -9.03
N VAL A 515 1.06 4.49 -10.35
CA VAL A 515 -0.05 4.84 -11.26
C VAL A 515 -0.63 3.53 -11.77
N TYR A 516 -1.95 3.36 -11.64
CA TYR A 516 -2.64 2.16 -12.06
C TYR A 516 -3.92 2.47 -12.84
N SER A 517 -4.30 1.55 -13.72
CA SER A 517 -5.59 1.49 -14.42
C SER A 517 -6.05 0.04 -14.37
N TYR A 518 -7.32 -0.19 -14.07
CA TYR A 518 -7.95 -1.50 -14.08
C TYR A 518 -9.16 -1.45 -15.01
N THR A 519 -9.25 -2.42 -15.93
CA THR A 519 -10.41 -2.62 -16.80
C THR A 519 -10.99 -3.99 -16.49
N LEU A 520 -12.27 -4.01 -16.12
CA LEU A 520 -13.04 -5.24 -16.00
C LEU A 520 -13.25 -5.82 -17.41
N LEU A 521 -12.92 -7.09 -17.59
CA LEU A 521 -13.00 -7.75 -18.89
C LEU A 521 -14.14 -8.76 -18.95
N ASP A 522 -14.63 -9.20 -17.80
CA ASP A 522 -15.65 -10.22 -17.68
C ASP A 522 -16.54 -9.95 -16.48
N ASN A 523 -17.79 -10.40 -16.55
CA ASN A 523 -18.73 -10.28 -15.44
C ASN A 523 -18.33 -11.23 -14.29
N THR A 524 -18.84 -10.94 -13.09
CA THR A 524 -18.54 -11.73 -11.90
C THR A 524 -19.76 -12.49 -11.42
N SER A 525 -19.54 -13.70 -10.89
CA SER A 525 -20.64 -14.62 -10.50
C SER A 525 -21.30 -14.29 -9.17
N GLY A 526 -21.26 -13.04 -8.70
CA GLY A 526 -21.94 -12.68 -7.47
C GLY A 526 -22.03 -11.18 -7.20
N ASN A 527 -23.00 -10.83 -6.36
CA ASN A 527 -23.42 -9.44 -6.22
C ASN A 527 -22.33 -8.60 -5.53
N ASN A 528 -21.89 -7.56 -6.22
CA ASN A 528 -20.91 -6.58 -5.78
C ASN A 528 -19.58 -7.18 -5.30
N THR A 529 -18.87 -7.88 -6.21
CA THR A 529 -17.56 -8.48 -5.91
C THR A 529 -16.43 -7.45 -5.88
N SER A 530 -15.18 -7.93 -5.79
CA SER A 530 -14.00 -7.07 -5.84
C SER A 530 -12.75 -7.80 -6.34
N ALA A 531 -11.90 -7.07 -7.04
CA ALA A 531 -10.53 -7.49 -7.34
C ALA A 531 -9.56 -6.88 -6.32
N THR A 532 -8.74 -7.71 -5.67
CA THR A 532 -7.87 -7.29 -4.56
C THR A 532 -6.40 -7.50 -4.92
N PHE A 533 -5.60 -6.43 -4.85
CA PHE A 533 -4.19 -6.42 -5.18
C PHE A 533 -3.36 -5.98 -3.97
N ALA A 534 -2.53 -6.89 -3.45
CA ALA A 534 -1.60 -6.57 -2.37
C ALA A 534 -0.57 -5.52 -2.83
N VAL A 535 -0.36 -4.47 -2.02
CA VAL A 535 0.61 -3.41 -2.28
C VAL A 535 1.80 -3.60 -1.35
N VAL A 536 2.98 -3.77 -1.93
CA VAL A 536 4.23 -3.92 -1.16
C VAL A 536 5.25 -2.92 -1.67
N VAL A 537 5.76 -2.09 -0.78
CA VAL A 537 6.88 -1.17 -1.02
C VAL A 537 7.97 -1.51 -0.02
N THR A 538 9.18 -1.76 -0.52
CA THR A 538 10.36 -2.10 0.29
C THR A 538 11.49 -1.15 -0.08
N ASP A 539 12.12 -0.55 0.92
CA ASP A 539 13.27 0.33 0.76
C ASP A 539 14.59 -0.46 0.65
N ALA A 540 15.72 0.26 0.61
CA ALA A 540 17.02 -0.33 0.25
C ALA A 540 17.69 -1.14 1.38
N ASP A 541 17.32 -0.94 2.65
CA ASP A 541 17.77 -1.74 3.80
C ASP A 541 16.80 -2.88 4.15
N GLY A 542 15.60 -2.90 3.56
CA GLY A 542 14.70 -4.05 3.56
C GLY A 542 13.46 -3.86 4.45
N ASP A 543 13.24 -2.67 4.97
CA ASP A 543 12.02 -2.28 5.63
C ASP A 543 10.85 -2.26 4.63
N ALA A 544 9.70 -2.74 5.07
CA ALA A 544 8.50 -2.82 4.26
C ALA A 544 7.42 -1.89 4.81
N ALA A 545 6.70 -1.24 3.90
CA ALA A 545 5.55 -0.44 4.27
C ALA A 545 4.49 -1.35 4.92
N PRO A 546 3.63 -0.81 5.82
CA PRO A 546 2.54 -1.57 6.38
C PRO A 546 1.70 -2.24 5.28
N ALA A 547 1.41 -3.53 5.46
CA ALA A 547 0.67 -4.29 4.47
C ALA A 547 -0.71 -3.67 4.22
N GLY A 548 -1.08 -3.55 2.96
CA GLY A 548 -2.39 -3.06 2.53
C GLY A 548 -2.71 -3.52 1.12
N ASN A 549 -3.99 -3.41 0.76
CA ASN A 549 -4.49 -3.87 -0.53
C ASN A 549 -5.17 -2.72 -1.27
N LEU A 550 -4.88 -2.58 -2.55
CA LEU A 550 -5.76 -1.90 -3.48
C LEU A 550 -6.95 -2.82 -3.73
N VAL A 551 -8.15 -2.34 -3.48
CA VAL A 551 -9.40 -3.08 -3.70
C VAL A 551 -10.19 -2.33 -4.76
N ILE A 552 -10.40 -2.96 -5.90
CA ILE A 552 -11.32 -2.48 -6.94
C ILE A 552 -12.67 -3.11 -6.67
N SER A 553 -13.65 -2.30 -6.31
CA SER A 553 -15.05 -2.71 -6.16
C SER A 553 -15.65 -2.89 -7.54
N ILE A 554 -16.23 -4.06 -7.78
CA ILE A 554 -16.97 -4.40 -9.00
C ILE A 554 -18.43 -4.27 -8.63
N VAL A 555 -19.10 -3.28 -9.22
CA VAL A 555 -20.53 -3.05 -9.00
C VAL A 555 -21.29 -3.86 -10.03
N ASP A 556 -22.19 -4.66 -9.50
CA ASP A 556 -23.00 -5.62 -10.24
C ASP A 556 -24.05 -4.94 -11.13
N ASP A 557 -24.52 -5.66 -12.13
CA ASP A 557 -25.46 -5.18 -13.15
C ASP A 557 -26.76 -5.98 -13.17
N ALA A 558 -27.76 -5.45 -12.46
CA ALA A 558 -29.07 -6.08 -12.38
C ALA A 558 -29.89 -5.95 -13.69
N PRO A 559 -30.73 -6.94 -14.04
CA PRO A 559 -31.58 -6.89 -15.21
C PRO A 559 -32.63 -5.79 -15.09
N VAL A 560 -32.97 -5.18 -16.23
CA VAL A 560 -34.03 -4.18 -16.33
C VAL A 560 -35.18 -4.75 -17.15
N LEU A 561 -36.37 -4.75 -16.56
CA LEU A 561 -37.61 -5.21 -17.18
C LEU A 561 -38.52 -4.02 -17.51
N GLY A 562 -38.82 -3.87 -18.79
CA GLY A 562 -39.71 -2.84 -19.34
C GLY A 562 -41.18 -3.20 -19.24
N GLN A 563 -42.04 -2.35 -19.82
CA GLN A 563 -43.48 -2.63 -19.88
C GLN A 563 -43.74 -3.76 -20.87
N PHE A 564 -44.71 -4.61 -20.52
CA PHE A 564 -45.23 -5.63 -21.42
C PHE A 564 -46.30 -5.01 -22.32
N MET A 565 -46.34 -5.42 -23.59
CA MET A 565 -47.54 -5.24 -24.39
C MET A 565 -48.71 -5.93 -23.68
N THR A 566 -49.87 -5.29 -23.58
CA THR A 566 -51.05 -5.92 -22.97
C THR A 566 -51.65 -6.92 -23.96
N ALA A 567 -52.11 -8.07 -23.49
CA ALA A 567 -52.66 -9.10 -24.36
C ALA A 567 -54.19 -9.12 -24.30
N VAL A 568 -54.84 -9.26 -25.45
CA VAL A 568 -56.28 -9.51 -25.55
C VAL A 568 -56.50 -10.83 -26.28
N ILE A 569 -57.28 -11.74 -25.69
CA ILE A 569 -57.54 -13.06 -26.25
C ILE A 569 -59.03 -13.43 -26.17
N PRO A 570 -59.63 -14.02 -27.22
CA PRO A 570 -60.98 -14.55 -27.14
C PRO A 570 -61.05 -15.73 -26.16
N ASN A 571 -62.22 -15.93 -25.54
CA ASN A 571 -62.52 -17.06 -24.66
C ASN A 571 -62.73 -18.37 -25.45
N GLU A 572 -61.77 -18.72 -26.28
CA GLU A 572 -61.65 -20.00 -26.97
C GLU A 572 -60.24 -20.56 -26.88
N VAL A 573 -60.04 -21.77 -27.39
CA VAL A 573 -58.70 -22.36 -27.39
C VAL A 573 -57.87 -21.60 -28.41
N GLY A 574 -56.77 -21.01 -27.97
CA GLY A 574 -55.93 -20.15 -28.80
C GLY A 574 -54.69 -19.68 -28.05
N SER A 575 -53.89 -18.85 -28.72
CA SER A 575 -52.71 -18.22 -28.14
C SER A 575 -52.69 -16.73 -28.47
N VAL A 576 -51.98 -15.97 -27.64
CA VAL A 576 -51.62 -14.59 -27.90
C VAL A 576 -50.15 -14.37 -27.56
N THR A 577 -49.41 -13.79 -28.50
CA THR A 577 -47.97 -13.53 -28.43
C THR A 577 -47.72 -12.03 -28.41
N GLY A 578 -46.87 -11.58 -27.49
CA GLY A 578 -46.47 -10.18 -27.39
C GLY A 578 -45.02 -10.00 -26.98
N THR A 579 -44.57 -8.76 -26.94
CA THR A 579 -43.19 -8.41 -26.62
C THR A 579 -43.11 -7.52 -25.38
N PHE A 580 -41.90 -7.39 -24.84
CA PHE A 580 -41.55 -6.47 -23.76
C PHE A 580 -40.08 -6.09 -23.88
N ALA A 581 -39.72 -4.89 -23.43
CA ALA A 581 -38.32 -4.50 -23.39
C ALA A 581 -37.59 -5.22 -22.24
N LEU A 582 -36.44 -5.80 -22.53
CA LEU A 582 -35.59 -6.51 -21.58
C LEU A 582 -34.14 -6.11 -21.78
N GLN A 583 -33.47 -5.70 -20.71
CA GLN A 583 -32.02 -5.64 -20.66
C GLN A 583 -31.55 -6.72 -19.67
N PRO A 584 -30.97 -7.84 -20.16
CA PRO A 584 -30.66 -9.01 -19.36
C PRO A 584 -29.65 -8.81 -18.23
N GLY A 585 -28.86 -7.73 -18.25
CA GLY A 585 -27.64 -7.60 -17.46
C GLY A 585 -26.46 -8.31 -18.13
N ALA A 586 -25.23 -7.95 -17.73
CA ALA A 586 -24.00 -8.50 -18.31
C ALA A 586 -23.83 -10.03 -18.14
N ASP A 587 -24.54 -10.63 -17.19
CA ASP A 587 -24.54 -12.07 -16.88
C ASP A 587 -25.75 -12.82 -17.48
N GLY A 588 -26.74 -12.09 -18.01
CA GLY A 588 -27.92 -12.57 -18.71
C GLY A 588 -28.99 -13.21 -17.81
N ILE A 589 -30.15 -13.53 -18.39
CA ILE A 589 -31.30 -14.05 -17.62
C ILE A 589 -31.12 -15.51 -17.21
N ALA A 590 -31.35 -15.80 -15.93
CA ALA A 590 -31.48 -17.16 -15.42
C ALA A 590 -32.93 -17.66 -15.42
N ASN A 591 -33.88 -16.82 -15.01
CA ASN A 591 -35.30 -17.14 -15.04
C ASN A 591 -36.21 -15.91 -14.84
N PHE A 592 -37.51 -16.10 -15.01
CA PHE A 592 -38.53 -15.14 -14.61
C PHE A 592 -39.33 -15.68 -13.43
N ASN A 593 -39.44 -14.92 -12.34
CA ASN A 593 -40.35 -15.23 -11.24
C ASN A 593 -41.75 -14.71 -11.60
N ILE A 594 -42.64 -15.62 -11.99
CA ILE A 594 -44.00 -15.30 -12.42
C ILE A 594 -44.99 -15.62 -11.29
N THR A 595 -45.73 -14.61 -10.83
CA THR A 595 -46.85 -14.76 -9.91
C THR A 595 -48.17 -14.52 -10.64
N GLY A 596 -48.97 -15.57 -10.79
CA GLY A 596 -50.30 -15.48 -11.40
C GLY A 596 -51.38 -14.91 -10.47
N PRO A 597 -52.53 -14.48 -11.03
CA PRO A 597 -53.63 -13.91 -10.26
C PRO A 597 -54.34 -14.95 -9.37
N ALA A 598 -55.09 -14.51 -8.36
CA ALA A 598 -55.82 -15.41 -7.48
C ALA A 598 -57.14 -15.91 -8.12
N ILE A 599 -57.08 -17.03 -8.87
CA ILE A 599 -58.25 -17.65 -9.51
C ILE A 599 -58.74 -18.86 -8.70
N SER A 600 -60.02 -18.85 -8.30
CA SER A 600 -60.62 -19.95 -7.53
C SER A 600 -60.61 -21.27 -8.32
N GLY A 601 -59.97 -22.30 -7.77
CA GLY A 601 -59.87 -23.62 -8.39
C GLY A 601 -58.63 -23.81 -9.29
N ILE A 602 -57.83 -22.76 -9.48
CA ILE A 602 -56.55 -22.83 -10.19
C ILE A 602 -55.40 -22.94 -9.19
N SER A 603 -54.43 -23.78 -9.53
CA SER A 603 -53.12 -23.89 -8.90
C SER A 603 -52.03 -23.70 -9.94
N TYR A 604 -50.89 -23.14 -9.55
CA TYR A 604 -49.80 -22.81 -10.46
C TYR A 604 -48.62 -23.75 -10.29
N THR A 605 -48.00 -24.13 -11.40
CA THR A 605 -46.69 -24.81 -11.43
C THR A 605 -45.78 -24.12 -12.43
N THR A 606 -44.55 -23.82 -12.04
CA THR A 606 -43.54 -23.21 -12.93
C THR A 606 -42.51 -24.23 -13.41
N SER A 607 -42.00 -24.03 -14.61
CA SER A 607 -40.84 -24.73 -15.17
C SER A 607 -39.91 -23.74 -15.84
N ILE A 608 -38.61 -23.94 -15.69
CA ILE A 608 -37.56 -23.07 -16.21
C ILE A 608 -36.72 -23.90 -17.20
N SER A 609 -36.52 -23.36 -18.40
CA SER A 609 -35.67 -23.91 -19.45
C SER A 609 -34.22 -23.40 -19.30
N PRO A 610 -33.22 -24.09 -19.88
CA PRO A 610 -31.80 -23.71 -19.72
C PRO A 610 -31.42 -22.32 -20.27
N ASP A 611 -32.21 -21.80 -21.21
CA ASP A 611 -32.09 -20.46 -21.80
C ASP A 611 -32.66 -19.34 -20.90
N GLY A 612 -33.27 -19.70 -19.77
CA GLY A 612 -33.93 -18.78 -18.84
C GLY A 612 -35.44 -18.60 -19.09
N THR A 613 -35.98 -19.18 -20.16
CA THR A 613 -37.41 -19.14 -20.45
C THR A 613 -38.20 -19.79 -19.31
N THR A 614 -39.21 -19.08 -18.81
CA THR A 614 -40.06 -19.58 -17.71
C THR A 614 -41.50 -19.75 -18.14
N THR A 615 -42.04 -20.95 -17.94
CA THR A 615 -43.45 -21.25 -18.17
C THR A 615 -44.20 -21.41 -16.85
N LEU A 616 -45.25 -20.63 -16.65
CA LEU A 616 -46.25 -20.76 -15.61
C LEU A 616 -47.46 -21.53 -16.16
N LEU A 617 -47.79 -22.67 -15.57
CA LEU A 617 -48.93 -23.50 -15.97
C LEU A 617 -50.05 -23.42 -14.92
N GLY A 618 -51.22 -22.89 -15.31
CA GLY A 618 -52.43 -22.82 -14.49
C GLY A 618 -53.27 -24.08 -14.61
N LYS A 619 -53.50 -24.79 -13.49
CA LYS A 619 -54.18 -26.09 -13.44
C LYS A 619 -55.39 -26.11 -12.53
N SER A 620 -56.46 -26.76 -12.98
CA SER A 620 -57.57 -27.22 -12.15
C SER A 620 -57.46 -28.71 -11.88
N GLY A 621 -57.10 -29.08 -10.65
CA GLY A 621 -56.71 -30.46 -10.35
C GLY A 621 -55.54 -30.88 -11.23
N ASN A 622 -55.77 -31.85 -12.13
CA ASN A 622 -54.76 -32.33 -13.09
C ASN A 622 -54.93 -31.75 -14.51
N THR A 623 -55.92 -30.90 -14.72
CA THR A 623 -56.26 -30.34 -16.03
C THR A 623 -55.58 -29.00 -16.21
N SER A 624 -54.73 -28.86 -17.23
CA SER A 624 -54.17 -27.57 -17.65
C SER A 624 -55.27 -26.70 -18.26
N VAL A 625 -55.37 -25.47 -17.76
CA VAL A 625 -56.38 -24.50 -18.20
C VAL A 625 -55.76 -23.44 -19.10
N PHE A 626 -54.59 -22.91 -18.72
CA PHE A 626 -53.79 -21.98 -19.52
C PHE A 626 -52.30 -22.09 -19.17
N SER A 627 -51.43 -21.59 -20.05
CA SER A 627 -50.00 -21.35 -19.80
C SER A 627 -49.62 -19.92 -20.09
N LEU A 628 -48.63 -19.41 -19.36
CA LEU A 628 -47.89 -18.19 -19.70
C LEU A 628 -46.42 -18.57 -19.81
N THR A 629 -45.81 -18.34 -20.96
CA THR A 629 -44.36 -18.50 -21.18
C THR A 629 -43.76 -17.12 -21.37
N VAL A 630 -42.69 -16.81 -20.62
CA VAL A 630 -41.91 -15.58 -20.73
C VAL A 630 -40.48 -15.98 -21.08
N ALA A 631 -40.00 -15.53 -22.24
CA ALA A 631 -38.71 -15.90 -22.80
C ALA A 631 -37.65 -14.82 -22.57
N SER A 632 -36.38 -15.22 -22.59
CA SER A 632 -35.23 -14.32 -22.37
C SER A 632 -34.89 -13.45 -23.59
N ASP A 633 -35.60 -13.62 -24.70
CA ASP A 633 -35.51 -12.80 -25.93
C ASP A 633 -36.47 -11.59 -25.93
N GLY A 634 -37.21 -11.37 -24.83
CA GLY A 634 -38.18 -10.27 -24.73
C GLY A 634 -39.57 -10.60 -25.27
N THR A 635 -39.89 -11.87 -25.53
CA THR A 635 -41.23 -12.32 -25.95
C THR A 635 -42.00 -13.03 -24.83
N TYR A 636 -43.32 -12.96 -24.89
CA TYR A 636 -44.20 -13.79 -24.06
C TYR A 636 -45.31 -14.41 -24.91
N ASN A 637 -45.78 -15.58 -24.48
CA ASN A 637 -46.89 -16.29 -25.10
C ASN A 637 -47.88 -16.76 -24.03
N PHE A 638 -49.16 -16.41 -24.19
CA PHE A 638 -50.25 -16.88 -23.33
C PHE A 638 -51.16 -17.83 -24.09
N ASP A 639 -51.16 -19.12 -23.71
CA ASP A 639 -52.03 -20.12 -24.31
C ASP A 639 -53.27 -20.35 -23.45
N LEU A 640 -54.44 -20.21 -24.06
CA LEU A 640 -55.70 -20.65 -23.46
C LEU A 640 -55.99 -22.08 -23.91
N ILE A 641 -55.82 -23.06 -23.02
CA ILE A 641 -55.82 -24.49 -23.36
C ILE A 641 -57.20 -25.12 -23.18
N GLN A 642 -57.85 -24.84 -22.04
CA GLN A 642 -59.19 -25.38 -21.71
C GLN A 642 -60.08 -24.32 -21.04
N PRO A 643 -60.54 -23.31 -21.79
CA PRO A 643 -61.33 -22.20 -21.25
C PRO A 643 -62.60 -22.65 -20.52
N LYS A 644 -63.20 -23.76 -20.96
CA LYS A 644 -64.43 -24.34 -20.38
C LYS A 644 -64.17 -25.34 -19.26
N ALA A 645 -62.95 -25.41 -18.72
CA ALA A 645 -62.67 -26.25 -17.56
C ALA A 645 -63.65 -25.90 -16.43
N ALA A 646 -64.24 -26.92 -15.79
CA ALA A 646 -65.22 -26.74 -14.72
C ALA A 646 -64.74 -27.45 -13.45
N THR A 647 -65.03 -26.84 -12.30
CA THR A 647 -64.96 -27.54 -11.01
C THR A 647 -66.30 -28.16 -10.69
N ASN A 648 -66.31 -29.43 -10.32
CA ASN A 648 -67.51 -30.13 -9.92
C ASN A 648 -67.66 -30.15 -8.40
N THR A 649 -68.81 -29.72 -7.89
CA THR A 649 -69.19 -29.85 -6.48
C THR A 649 -70.32 -30.85 -6.34
N THR A 650 -70.11 -31.93 -5.58
CA THR A 650 -71.19 -32.86 -5.25
C THR A 650 -72.08 -32.25 -4.17
N VAL A 651 -73.35 -32.08 -4.48
CA VAL A 651 -74.44 -31.73 -3.58
C VAL A 651 -75.19 -33.02 -3.19
N PRO A 652 -75.01 -33.53 -1.96
CA PRO A 652 -75.73 -34.72 -1.51
C PRO A 652 -77.22 -34.41 -1.39
N LEU A 653 -78.04 -35.18 -2.10
CA LEU A 653 -79.51 -35.10 -1.97
C LEU A 653 -80.04 -36.13 -0.97
N ALA A 654 -79.25 -37.16 -0.68
CA ALA A 654 -79.48 -38.09 0.41
C ALA A 654 -79.12 -37.43 1.76
N GLY A 655 -80.11 -37.25 2.64
CA GLY A 655 -79.90 -36.67 3.97
C GLY A 655 -80.44 -35.24 4.19
N MET A 656 -81.16 -34.67 3.21
CA MET A 656 -82.01 -33.50 3.47
C MET A 656 -83.11 -33.86 4.49
N SER A 657 -83.74 -32.85 5.10
CA SER A 657 -84.82 -33.08 6.07
C SER A 657 -85.94 -33.95 5.46
N GLY A 658 -86.29 -35.05 6.13
CA GLY A 658 -87.20 -36.05 5.57
C GLY A 658 -88.67 -35.61 5.52
N GLY A 659 -89.44 -36.18 4.59
CA GLY A 659 -90.90 -36.02 4.49
C GLY A 659 -91.35 -35.16 3.30
N ASN A 660 -92.59 -34.66 3.33
CA ASN A 660 -93.21 -33.85 2.28
C ASN A 660 -93.21 -32.36 2.63
N ALA A 661 -92.70 -31.50 1.75
CA ALA A 661 -92.78 -30.04 1.86
C ALA A 661 -92.79 -29.41 0.46
N GLN A 662 -93.45 -28.27 0.27
CA GLN A 662 -93.42 -27.57 -1.03
C GLN A 662 -92.03 -27.02 -1.40
N PHE A 663 -91.17 -26.85 -0.39
CA PHE A 663 -89.84 -26.27 -0.50
C PHE A 663 -88.86 -27.05 0.37
N ARG A 664 -87.64 -27.26 -0.15
CA ARG A 664 -86.50 -27.78 0.61
C ARG A 664 -85.21 -27.14 0.14
N GLU A 665 -84.22 -27.09 1.03
CA GLU A 665 -82.89 -26.57 0.75
C GLU A 665 -81.80 -27.52 1.26
N THR A 666 -80.59 -27.36 0.73
CA THR A 666 -79.39 -28.03 1.25
C THR A 666 -79.00 -27.48 2.63
N SER A 667 -78.14 -28.19 3.39
CA SER A 667 -77.77 -27.82 4.77
C SER A 667 -77.03 -26.49 4.93
N GLY A 668 -76.79 -25.78 3.83
CA GLY A 668 -76.23 -24.43 3.83
C GLY A 668 -77.00 -23.45 2.95
N GLY A 669 -78.19 -23.77 2.42
CA GLY A 669 -79.02 -22.88 1.59
C GLY A 669 -78.51 -22.62 0.16
N LEU A 670 -77.48 -23.35 -0.30
CA LEU A 670 -76.82 -23.07 -1.59
C LEU A 670 -77.62 -23.57 -2.81
N VAL A 671 -78.47 -24.57 -2.58
CA VAL A 671 -79.37 -25.13 -3.58
C VAL A 671 -80.73 -25.30 -2.95
N GLU A 672 -81.73 -24.73 -3.60
CA GLU A 672 -83.13 -24.74 -3.24
C GLU A 672 -83.92 -25.63 -4.20
N PHE A 673 -84.93 -26.31 -3.68
CA PHE A 673 -85.80 -27.23 -4.40
C PHE A 673 -87.25 -26.87 -4.14
N SER A 674 -88.00 -26.68 -5.22
CA SER A 674 -89.43 -26.36 -5.17
C SER A 674 -90.22 -27.21 -6.17
N THR A 675 -91.53 -27.32 -5.94
CA THR A 675 -92.47 -28.01 -6.85
C THR A 675 -93.65 -27.12 -7.17
N THR A 676 -94.46 -27.51 -8.16
CA THR A 676 -95.72 -26.82 -8.48
C THR A 676 -96.73 -26.90 -7.34
N THR A 677 -97.70 -25.97 -7.34
CA THR A 677 -98.75 -25.93 -6.32
C THR A 677 -99.58 -27.21 -6.36
N GLY A 678 -99.72 -27.88 -5.21
CA GLY A 678 -100.42 -29.16 -5.09
C GLY A 678 -99.48 -30.37 -5.00
N HIS A 679 -98.20 -30.20 -5.32
CA HIS A 679 -97.15 -31.20 -5.17
C HIS A 679 -96.15 -30.81 -4.06
N THR A 680 -95.33 -31.76 -3.62
CA THR A 680 -94.31 -31.56 -2.58
C THR A 680 -92.98 -32.22 -2.94
N VAL A 681 -91.86 -31.60 -2.57
CA VAL A 681 -90.54 -32.25 -2.54
C VAL A 681 -90.52 -33.28 -1.41
N ASN A 682 -90.44 -34.56 -1.74
CA ASN A 682 -90.39 -35.65 -0.78
C ASN A 682 -88.97 -36.22 -0.64
N SER A 683 -88.28 -35.86 0.44
CA SER A 683 -86.89 -36.26 0.69
C SER A 683 -86.72 -37.29 1.80
N SER A 684 -85.58 -37.99 1.79
CA SER A 684 -85.20 -39.05 2.72
C SER A 684 -83.69 -39.22 2.85
N GLY A 685 -83.26 -40.11 3.74
CA GLY A 685 -81.85 -40.54 3.83
C GLY A 685 -81.32 -41.27 2.59
N THR A 686 -82.17 -41.54 1.59
CA THR A 686 -81.80 -42.24 0.34
C THR A 686 -81.94 -41.40 -0.92
N GLY A 687 -82.31 -40.12 -0.81
CA GLY A 687 -82.61 -39.23 -1.94
C GLY A 687 -84.02 -38.64 -1.87
N PHE A 688 -84.45 -37.93 -2.92
CA PHE A 688 -85.77 -37.30 -3.03
C PHE A 688 -86.48 -37.51 -4.38
N GLY A 689 -87.79 -37.24 -4.39
CA GLY A 689 -88.68 -37.16 -5.55
C GLY A 689 -89.83 -36.17 -5.32
N VAL A 690 -90.93 -36.30 -6.04
CA VAL A 690 -92.12 -35.44 -5.94
C VAL A 690 -93.31 -36.23 -5.42
N ASP A 691 -93.95 -35.76 -4.35
CA ASP A 691 -95.03 -36.38 -3.54
C ASP A 691 -94.69 -37.72 -2.89
N ASP A 692 -94.03 -38.61 -3.63
CA ASP A 692 -93.28 -39.73 -3.13
C ASP A 692 -91.79 -39.59 -3.45
N GLN A 693 -90.98 -40.57 -3.06
CA GLN A 693 -89.53 -40.49 -3.19
C GLN A 693 -89.03 -40.72 -4.63
N ARG A 694 -89.89 -40.62 -5.65
CA ARG A 694 -89.54 -40.68 -7.07
C ARG A 694 -90.19 -39.53 -7.83
N LEU A 695 -89.65 -39.20 -9.00
CA LEU A 695 -90.26 -38.29 -9.96
C LEU A 695 -90.92 -39.11 -11.07
N ALA A 696 -92.24 -39.11 -11.17
CA ALA A 696 -93.02 -39.78 -12.20
C ALA A 696 -93.40 -38.84 -13.36
N ASN A 697 -94.05 -39.38 -14.39
CA ASN A 697 -94.66 -38.58 -15.46
C ASN A 697 -95.73 -37.64 -14.88
N SER A 698 -95.78 -36.40 -15.38
CA SER A 698 -96.60 -35.27 -14.93
C SER A 698 -96.24 -34.68 -13.56
N GLU A 699 -95.08 -35.02 -13.02
CA GLU A 699 -94.49 -34.39 -11.84
C GLU A 699 -93.26 -33.56 -12.25
N GLN A 700 -92.96 -32.51 -11.48
CA GLN A 700 -91.78 -31.66 -11.70
C GLN A 700 -91.19 -31.12 -10.41
N PHE A 701 -89.88 -30.85 -10.43
CA PHE A 701 -89.22 -30.01 -9.44
C PHE A 701 -88.30 -28.99 -10.11
N THR A 702 -88.05 -27.89 -9.42
CA THR A 702 -87.14 -26.83 -9.82
C THR A 702 -86.00 -26.73 -8.81
N MET A 703 -84.79 -26.53 -9.32
CA MET A 703 -83.58 -26.25 -8.56
C MET A 703 -83.17 -24.80 -8.78
N GLU A 704 -82.80 -24.11 -7.70
CA GLU A 704 -82.27 -22.74 -7.72
C GLU A 704 -80.91 -22.72 -7.02
N PHE A 705 -79.94 -22.01 -7.59
CA PHE A 705 -78.54 -22.01 -7.13
C PHE A 705 -78.12 -20.61 -6.62
N HIS A 706 -77.50 -20.54 -5.42
CA HIS A 706 -77.13 -19.28 -4.76
C HIS A 706 -75.65 -19.26 -4.30
N ASN A 707 -75.00 -18.08 -4.29
CA ASN A 707 -73.56 -17.98 -3.92
C ASN A 707 -73.33 -18.11 -2.41
N VAL A 708 -74.28 -17.60 -1.63
CA VAL A 708 -74.30 -17.62 -0.17
C VAL A 708 -75.65 -18.15 0.19
N GLY A 709 -75.69 -19.31 0.83
CA GLY A 709 -76.97 -19.87 1.19
C GLY A 709 -77.49 -19.23 2.46
N GLN A 710 -78.65 -18.61 2.31
CA GLN A 710 -79.46 -18.12 3.41
C GLN A 710 -80.56 -19.14 3.66
N ALA A 711 -80.93 -19.36 4.92
CA ALA A 711 -81.99 -20.30 5.22
C ALA A 711 -83.34 -19.69 4.86
N GLY A 712 -84.10 -20.33 3.97
CA GLY A 712 -85.40 -19.85 3.50
C GLY A 712 -85.59 -20.05 2.01
N ASN A 713 -86.80 -19.77 1.50
CA ASN A 713 -87.09 -19.81 0.06
C ASN A 713 -86.77 -18.45 -0.55
N ASN A 714 -85.57 -18.30 -1.12
CA ASN A 714 -85.13 -17.07 -1.77
C ASN A 714 -85.72 -16.97 -3.18
N LEU A 715 -85.57 -15.80 -3.81
CA LEU A 715 -85.90 -15.67 -5.23
C LEU A 715 -84.70 -16.12 -6.07
N PRO A 716 -84.89 -16.73 -7.25
CA PRO A 716 -83.79 -17.11 -8.14
C PRO A 716 -82.85 -15.96 -8.51
N THR A 717 -83.34 -14.72 -8.47
CA THR A 717 -82.57 -13.50 -8.78
C THR A 717 -81.83 -12.93 -7.58
N GLU A 718 -82.04 -13.48 -6.37
CA GLU A 718 -81.38 -13.06 -5.15
C GLU A 718 -80.09 -13.86 -4.95
N ASN A 719 -78.94 -13.18 -5.10
CA ASN A 719 -77.61 -13.79 -4.98
C ASN A 719 -77.40 -15.07 -5.83
N PRO A 720 -77.69 -15.02 -7.15
CA PRO A 720 -77.63 -16.20 -8.00
C PRO A 720 -76.20 -16.73 -8.12
N LYS A 721 -76.04 -18.04 -7.96
CA LYS A 721 -74.83 -18.76 -8.37
C LYS A 721 -75.07 -19.39 -9.73
N TYR A 722 -74.33 -18.93 -10.72
CA TYR A 722 -74.38 -19.49 -12.06
C TYR A 722 -73.53 -20.76 -12.11
N VAL A 723 -74.09 -21.81 -12.71
CA VAL A 723 -73.51 -23.14 -12.84
C VAL A 723 -73.54 -23.52 -14.32
N SER A 724 -72.52 -24.22 -14.79
CA SER A 724 -72.37 -24.55 -16.21
C SER A 724 -72.97 -25.90 -16.57
N SER A 725 -73.06 -26.80 -15.59
CA SER A 725 -73.70 -28.10 -15.77
C SER A 725 -74.23 -28.67 -14.46
N VAL A 726 -75.21 -29.55 -14.55
CA VAL A 726 -75.71 -30.32 -13.41
C VAL A 726 -75.88 -31.78 -13.85
N SER A 727 -75.18 -32.69 -13.19
CA SER A 727 -75.37 -34.14 -13.35
C SER A 727 -76.16 -34.68 -12.17
N LEU A 728 -77.42 -35.04 -12.39
CA LEU A 728 -78.31 -35.58 -11.36
C LEU A 728 -78.21 -37.10 -11.31
N ALA A 729 -77.59 -37.63 -10.26
CA ALA A 729 -77.51 -39.07 -10.01
C ALA A 729 -78.87 -39.60 -9.52
N TYR A 730 -79.31 -40.72 -10.08
CA TYR A 730 -80.52 -41.42 -9.65
C TYR A 730 -80.19 -42.87 -9.27
N GLY A 731 -80.66 -43.30 -8.10
CA GLY A 731 -80.22 -44.55 -7.46
C GLY A 731 -81.22 -45.70 -7.53
N ASP A 732 -82.51 -45.41 -7.69
CA ASP A 732 -83.58 -46.41 -7.72
C ASP A 732 -84.66 -45.95 -8.71
N VAL A 733 -84.92 -46.78 -9.71
CA VAL A 733 -85.84 -46.48 -10.81
C VAL A 733 -86.91 -47.56 -10.85
N ASN A 734 -88.17 -47.17 -10.73
CA ASN A 734 -89.32 -48.07 -10.83
C ASN A 734 -90.16 -47.73 -12.07
N LEU A 735 -89.86 -48.41 -13.18
CA LEU A 735 -90.60 -48.30 -14.44
C LEU A 735 -91.83 -49.24 -14.50
N GLY A 736 -92.16 -49.89 -13.39
CA GLY A 736 -93.22 -50.90 -13.37
C GLY A 736 -92.96 -52.09 -14.28
N ASN A 737 -94.04 -52.80 -14.63
CA ASN A 737 -93.98 -54.05 -15.40
C ASN A 737 -94.90 -53.98 -16.62
N SER A 738 -95.14 -52.76 -17.13
CA SER A 738 -95.95 -52.52 -18.31
C SER A 738 -95.14 -52.83 -19.56
N ALA A 739 -95.72 -53.54 -20.53
CA ALA A 739 -95.06 -53.82 -21.80
C ALA A 739 -95.00 -52.58 -22.72
N THR A 740 -95.78 -51.53 -22.45
CA THR A 740 -95.85 -50.29 -23.25
C THR A 740 -95.21 -49.08 -22.59
N ASP A 741 -95.13 -49.05 -21.25
CA ASP A 741 -94.63 -47.89 -20.48
C ASP A 741 -93.38 -48.26 -19.65
N ASN A 742 -92.49 -49.10 -20.17
CA ASN A 742 -91.24 -49.46 -19.48
C ASN A 742 -90.13 -48.41 -19.69
N PHE A 743 -90.48 -47.13 -19.56
CA PHE A 743 -89.54 -46.01 -19.62
C PHE A 743 -90.07 -44.82 -18.83
N ILE A 744 -89.20 -43.84 -18.56
CA ILE A 744 -89.60 -42.49 -18.20
C ILE A 744 -88.72 -41.50 -18.97
N GLN A 745 -89.33 -40.47 -19.54
CA GLN A 745 -88.61 -39.37 -20.17
C GLN A 745 -88.72 -38.13 -19.31
N TYR A 746 -87.57 -37.54 -18.99
CA TYR A 746 -87.47 -36.25 -18.33
C TYR A 746 -87.10 -35.17 -19.32
N LYS A 747 -87.84 -34.07 -19.27
CA LYS A 747 -87.45 -32.80 -19.89
C LYS A 747 -86.70 -31.99 -18.86
N TRP A 748 -85.51 -31.50 -19.21
CA TRP A 748 -84.81 -30.51 -18.43
C TRP A 748 -84.98 -29.13 -19.07
N THR A 749 -85.03 -28.07 -18.27
CA THR A 749 -85.08 -26.68 -18.75
C THR A 749 -84.17 -25.84 -17.86
N ALA A 750 -83.12 -25.26 -18.44
CA ALA A 750 -82.12 -24.47 -17.76
C ALA A 750 -82.28 -22.99 -18.12
N THR A 751 -82.29 -22.11 -17.12
CA THR A 751 -82.48 -20.66 -17.32
C THR A 751 -81.39 -19.86 -16.60
N ASN A 752 -80.76 -18.94 -17.32
CA ASN A 752 -79.95 -17.88 -16.75
C ASN A 752 -80.87 -16.69 -16.45
N THR A 753 -81.03 -16.36 -15.18
CA THR A 753 -81.96 -15.29 -14.75
C THR A 753 -81.41 -13.88 -14.94
N ALA A 754 -80.10 -13.69 -15.14
CA ALA A 754 -79.54 -12.37 -15.46
C ALA A 754 -79.73 -12.02 -16.92
N THR A 755 -79.44 -12.96 -17.82
CA THR A 755 -79.54 -12.75 -19.27
C THR A 755 -80.90 -13.13 -19.84
N ASN A 756 -81.74 -13.80 -19.05
CA ASN A 756 -83.02 -14.37 -19.45
C ASN A 756 -82.90 -15.41 -20.59
N THR A 757 -81.72 -16.01 -20.75
CA THR A 757 -81.47 -17.10 -21.72
C THR A 757 -82.02 -18.41 -21.18
N THR A 758 -82.68 -19.22 -22.02
CA THR A 758 -83.24 -20.52 -21.64
C THR A 758 -83.01 -21.55 -22.73
N ASP A 759 -82.66 -22.78 -22.33
CA ASP A 759 -82.59 -23.94 -23.22
C ASP A 759 -83.19 -25.19 -22.55
N PHE A 760 -83.52 -26.21 -23.34
CA PHE A 760 -84.13 -27.45 -22.86
C PHE A 760 -83.68 -28.67 -23.66
N GLY A 761 -83.84 -29.84 -23.04
CA GLY A 761 -83.58 -31.11 -23.71
C GLY A 761 -84.32 -32.27 -23.03
N PHE A 762 -84.15 -33.47 -23.57
CA PHE A 762 -84.87 -34.67 -23.13
C PHE A 762 -83.91 -35.81 -22.83
N ILE A 763 -84.17 -36.53 -21.75
CA ILE A 763 -83.38 -37.70 -21.32
C ILE A 763 -84.32 -38.84 -20.97
N THR A 764 -84.12 -40.01 -21.57
CA THR A 764 -84.99 -41.19 -21.41
C THR A 764 -84.30 -42.30 -20.62
N ILE A 765 -84.94 -42.82 -19.58
CA ILE A 765 -84.49 -43.96 -18.78
C ILE A 765 -85.32 -45.20 -19.13
N THR A 766 -84.68 -46.30 -19.56
CA THR A 766 -85.36 -47.50 -20.09
C THR A 766 -85.06 -48.82 -19.35
N ASN A 767 -84.03 -48.88 -18.50
CA ASN A 767 -83.52 -50.16 -17.97
C ASN A 767 -83.61 -50.34 -16.45
N GLY A 768 -84.18 -49.37 -15.71
CA GLY A 768 -84.36 -49.49 -14.25
C GLY A 768 -83.06 -49.50 -13.42
N ILE A 769 -81.89 -49.34 -14.05
CA ILE A 769 -80.57 -49.31 -13.39
C ILE A 769 -80.27 -47.86 -12.96
N ALA A 770 -79.55 -47.70 -11.85
CA ALA A 770 -79.01 -46.42 -11.42
C ALA A 770 -78.13 -45.77 -12.50
N GLY A 771 -78.09 -44.44 -12.54
CA GLY A 771 -77.34 -43.68 -13.54
C GLY A 771 -77.34 -42.19 -13.21
N SER A 772 -77.05 -41.36 -14.21
CA SER A 772 -77.06 -39.91 -14.07
C SER A 772 -77.74 -39.22 -15.25
N LEU A 773 -78.33 -38.06 -14.98
CA LEU A 773 -78.93 -37.16 -15.95
C LEU A 773 -78.01 -35.94 -16.07
N LEU A 774 -77.26 -35.83 -17.17
CA LEU A 774 -76.37 -34.70 -17.43
C LEU A 774 -77.14 -33.57 -18.12
N VAL A 775 -77.16 -32.39 -17.49
CA VAL A 775 -77.64 -31.14 -18.06
C VAL A 775 -76.43 -30.25 -18.34
N ASN A 776 -76.21 -29.92 -19.62
CA ASN A 776 -75.20 -28.98 -20.06
C ASN A 776 -75.75 -28.19 -21.27
N PRO A 777 -76.35 -27.02 -21.05
CA PRO A 777 -76.97 -26.23 -22.11
C PRO A 777 -75.97 -25.35 -22.88
N GLY A 778 -74.67 -25.40 -22.55
CA GLY A 778 -73.64 -24.61 -23.22
C GLY A 778 -73.57 -23.14 -22.79
N PHE A 779 -74.32 -22.74 -21.76
CA PHE A 779 -74.22 -21.44 -21.08
C PHE A 779 -74.40 -21.63 -19.56
N ASP A 780 -73.91 -20.69 -18.75
CA ASP A 780 -74.11 -20.78 -17.31
C ASP A 780 -75.54 -20.40 -16.92
N PHE A 781 -76.18 -21.17 -16.04
CA PHE A 781 -77.57 -21.00 -15.61
C PHE A 781 -77.66 -21.04 -14.08
N ASN A 782 -78.74 -20.53 -13.50
CA ASN A 782 -78.95 -20.57 -12.04
C ASN A 782 -80.32 -21.15 -11.64
N VAL A 783 -81.12 -21.56 -12.63
CA VAL A 783 -82.38 -22.25 -12.44
C VAL A 783 -82.43 -23.48 -13.35
N LEU A 784 -82.81 -24.64 -12.79
CA LEU A 784 -82.99 -25.89 -13.53
C LEU A 784 -84.31 -26.55 -13.15
N THR A 785 -85.20 -26.76 -14.11
CA THR A 785 -86.43 -27.52 -13.92
C THR A 785 -86.31 -28.90 -14.55
N ILE A 786 -86.72 -29.94 -13.82
CA ILE A 786 -86.83 -31.31 -14.30
C ILE A 786 -88.29 -31.74 -14.24
N GLU A 787 -88.85 -32.13 -15.38
CA GLU A 787 -90.25 -32.52 -15.55
C GLU A 787 -90.34 -33.93 -16.15
N GLY A 788 -91.13 -34.82 -15.55
CA GLY A 788 -91.52 -36.07 -16.20
C GLY A 788 -92.56 -35.80 -17.27
N VAL A 789 -92.24 -36.01 -18.54
CA VAL A 789 -93.11 -35.63 -19.68
C VAL A 789 -93.74 -36.82 -20.40
N ASP A 790 -93.17 -38.03 -20.24
CA ASP A 790 -93.70 -39.26 -20.84
C ASP A 790 -93.24 -40.52 -20.09
N GLY A 791 -93.96 -41.62 -20.25
CA GLY A 791 -93.69 -42.91 -19.63
C GLY A 791 -94.47 -43.16 -18.33
N VAL A 792 -93.87 -43.84 -17.36
CA VAL A 792 -94.58 -44.29 -16.14
C VAL A 792 -95.17 -43.16 -15.31
N SER A 793 -96.43 -43.32 -14.93
CA SER A 793 -97.17 -42.41 -14.04
C SER A 793 -97.71 -43.13 -12.79
N GLY A 794 -98.02 -42.35 -11.75
CA GLY A 794 -98.62 -42.81 -10.50
C GLY A 794 -97.63 -43.15 -9.39
N SER A 795 -98.14 -43.23 -8.16
CA SER A 795 -97.29 -43.31 -6.97
C SER A 795 -96.38 -44.54 -6.94
N GLY A 796 -95.12 -44.30 -6.57
CA GLY A 796 -94.04 -45.26 -6.47
C GLY A 796 -93.34 -45.53 -7.79
N LYS A 797 -93.69 -44.83 -8.88
CA LYS A 797 -93.07 -44.96 -10.21
C LYS A 797 -92.09 -43.82 -10.49
N GLY A 798 -91.20 -44.01 -11.46
CA GLY A 798 -90.20 -43.01 -11.86
C GLY A 798 -88.82 -43.22 -11.23
N ALA A 799 -88.01 -42.17 -11.13
CA ALA A 799 -86.64 -42.25 -10.60
C ALA A 799 -86.46 -41.46 -9.29
N ARG A 800 -85.69 -42.01 -8.36
CA ARG A 800 -85.25 -41.33 -7.13
C ARG A 800 -83.88 -40.69 -7.34
N PHE A 801 -83.78 -39.39 -7.12
CA PHE A 801 -82.53 -38.64 -7.24
C PHE A 801 -81.76 -38.63 -5.91
N THR A 802 -80.45 -38.90 -5.97
CA THR A 802 -79.63 -39.19 -4.80
C THR A 802 -78.50 -38.19 -4.57
N ALA A 803 -77.99 -37.58 -5.64
CA ALA A 803 -76.98 -36.53 -5.59
C ALA A 803 -77.10 -35.62 -6.83
N ALA A 804 -76.68 -34.37 -6.72
CA ALA A 804 -76.46 -33.48 -7.85
C ALA A 804 -74.98 -33.12 -7.89
N GLU A 805 -74.28 -33.42 -8.98
CA GLU A 805 -72.94 -32.90 -9.22
C GLU A 805 -73.07 -31.61 -10.03
N VAL A 806 -72.69 -30.50 -9.42
CA VAL A 806 -72.85 -29.15 -9.96
C VAL A 806 -71.50 -28.69 -10.50
N GLY A 807 -71.40 -28.51 -11.82
CA GLY A 807 -70.24 -27.95 -12.48
C GLY A 807 -70.30 -26.43 -12.51
N THR A 808 -69.19 -25.77 -12.20
CA THR A 808 -69.01 -24.31 -12.38
C THR A 808 -67.79 -24.08 -13.25
N THR A 809 -67.94 -23.28 -14.32
CA THR A 809 -66.81 -22.89 -15.18
C THR A 809 -65.76 -22.15 -14.36
N ILE A 810 -64.48 -22.47 -14.57
CA ILE A 810 -63.35 -21.96 -13.80
C ILE A 810 -62.93 -20.58 -14.28
N LEU A 811 -63.01 -20.36 -15.59
CA LEU A 811 -62.80 -19.06 -16.21
C LEU A 811 -64.17 -18.50 -16.62
N PRO A 812 -64.63 -17.39 -16.00
CA PRO A 812 -65.81 -16.66 -16.46
C PRO A 812 -65.70 -16.21 -17.92
N ALA A 813 -66.82 -15.71 -18.46
CA ALA A 813 -66.91 -15.27 -19.85
C ALA A 813 -65.86 -14.19 -20.18
N ASP A 814 -65.74 -13.16 -19.32
CA ASP A 814 -64.74 -12.08 -19.41
C ASP A 814 -63.87 -12.06 -18.14
N GLN A 815 -62.55 -11.98 -18.28
CA GLN A 815 -61.62 -11.83 -17.16
C GLN A 815 -60.35 -11.07 -17.55
N ASN A 816 -59.83 -10.27 -16.63
CA ASN A 816 -58.48 -9.73 -16.72
C ASN A 816 -57.56 -10.55 -15.80
N TYR A 817 -56.43 -11.00 -16.35
CA TYR A 817 -55.38 -11.70 -15.62
C TYR A 817 -54.14 -10.82 -15.49
N ASP A 818 -53.86 -10.39 -14.26
CA ASP A 818 -52.63 -9.67 -13.93
C ASP A 818 -51.54 -10.65 -13.47
N PHE A 819 -50.47 -10.78 -14.26
CA PHE A 819 -49.28 -11.55 -13.90
C PHE A 819 -48.17 -10.61 -13.44
N GLN A 820 -47.66 -10.81 -12.23
CA GLN A 820 -46.47 -10.09 -11.75
C GLN A 820 -45.22 -10.85 -12.16
N ILE A 821 -44.33 -10.20 -12.89
CA ILE A 821 -43.13 -10.80 -13.47
C ILE A 821 -41.89 -10.06 -12.97
N ILE A 822 -40.90 -10.80 -12.49
CA ILE A 822 -39.57 -10.31 -12.12
C ILE A 822 -38.54 -11.11 -12.90
N ALA A 823 -37.75 -10.46 -13.74
CA ALA A 823 -36.55 -11.06 -14.32
C ALA A 823 -35.48 -11.22 -13.24
N VAL A 824 -34.83 -12.40 -13.24
CA VAL A 824 -33.71 -12.76 -12.37
C VAL A 824 -32.56 -13.21 -13.26
N ASP A 825 -31.39 -12.63 -13.03
CA ASP A 825 -30.18 -12.98 -13.75
C ASP A 825 -29.46 -14.19 -13.13
N ARG A 826 -28.25 -14.50 -13.60
CA ARG A 826 -27.52 -15.74 -13.24
C ARG A 826 -26.82 -15.66 -11.91
N ASP A 827 -26.53 -14.47 -11.43
CA ASP A 827 -25.93 -14.26 -10.12
C ASP A 827 -26.99 -14.06 -8.99
N GLY A 828 -28.23 -13.78 -9.38
CA GLY A 828 -29.43 -13.79 -8.55
C GLY A 828 -30.02 -12.41 -8.26
N ASP A 829 -29.49 -11.36 -8.88
CA ASP A 829 -30.07 -10.03 -8.90
C ASP A 829 -31.44 -10.04 -9.60
N SER A 830 -32.27 -9.05 -9.25
CA SER A 830 -33.68 -9.04 -9.63
C SER A 830 -34.10 -7.67 -10.13
N SER A 831 -34.78 -7.67 -11.26
CA SER A 831 -35.47 -6.49 -11.78
C SER A 831 -36.61 -6.03 -10.86
N VAL A 832 -37.09 -4.80 -11.11
CA VAL A 832 -38.37 -4.35 -10.55
C VAL A 832 -39.50 -5.16 -11.18
N ALA A 833 -40.48 -5.57 -10.37
CA ALA A 833 -41.65 -6.29 -10.85
C ALA A 833 -42.45 -5.47 -11.86
N GLN A 834 -42.81 -6.10 -12.97
CA GLN A 834 -43.71 -5.55 -13.99
C GLN A 834 -44.98 -6.39 -14.09
N THR A 835 -46.06 -5.77 -14.56
CA THR A 835 -47.35 -6.45 -14.72
C THR A 835 -47.60 -6.72 -16.20
N LEU A 836 -47.85 -7.99 -16.54
CA LEU A 836 -48.48 -8.35 -17.80
C LEU A 836 -49.99 -8.44 -17.57
N HIS A 837 -50.75 -7.68 -18.36
CA HIS A 837 -52.20 -7.72 -18.39
C HIS A 837 -52.65 -8.64 -19.52
N VAL A 838 -53.55 -9.58 -19.23
CA VAL A 838 -54.19 -10.44 -20.24
C VAL A 838 -55.70 -10.36 -20.10
N ASP A 839 -56.37 -9.75 -21.07
CA ASP A 839 -57.81 -9.58 -21.14
C ASP A 839 -58.45 -10.68 -21.99
N GLN A 840 -59.16 -11.59 -21.31
CA GLN A 840 -59.96 -12.62 -21.95
C GLN A 840 -61.38 -12.11 -22.23
N VAL A 841 -61.84 -12.24 -23.48
CA VAL A 841 -63.11 -11.68 -23.94
C VAL A 841 -64.10 -12.74 -24.43
N ALA A 842 -65.35 -12.67 -24.00
CA ALA A 842 -66.43 -13.55 -24.43
C ALA A 842 -67.01 -13.18 -25.80
N ALA A 843 -67.53 -14.19 -26.50
CA ALA A 843 -68.26 -13.97 -27.74
C ALA A 843 -69.59 -13.23 -27.50
N GLY A 844 -69.96 -12.35 -28.43
CA GLY A 844 -71.26 -11.69 -28.46
C GLY A 844 -72.40 -12.64 -28.85
N SER A 845 -73.64 -12.12 -28.94
CA SER A 845 -74.87 -12.90 -29.20
C SER A 845 -74.97 -13.59 -30.57
N GLY A 846 -73.90 -13.59 -31.36
CA GLY A 846 -73.78 -14.26 -32.67
C GLY A 846 -72.52 -15.15 -32.81
N GLY A 847 -71.70 -15.28 -31.77
CA GLY A 847 -70.46 -16.05 -31.80
C GLY A 847 -69.20 -15.29 -32.23
N SER A 848 -69.34 -14.08 -32.76
CA SER A 848 -68.22 -13.14 -33.05
C SER A 848 -67.73 -12.43 -31.80
N TYR A 849 -66.45 -12.05 -31.78
CA TYR A 849 -65.84 -11.30 -30.68
C TYR A 849 -65.69 -9.81 -31.01
N THR A 850 -65.73 -8.97 -29.97
CA THR A 850 -65.31 -7.57 -30.05
C THR A 850 -64.10 -7.44 -29.14
N LEU A 851 -62.93 -7.48 -29.76
CA LEU A 851 -61.63 -7.51 -29.10
C LEU A 851 -61.08 -6.09 -29.15
N SER A 852 -60.88 -5.48 -28.00
CA SER A 852 -60.40 -4.10 -27.92
C SER A 852 -59.25 -4.02 -26.94
N GLY A 853 -58.14 -3.46 -27.42
CA GLY A 853 -57.00 -3.05 -26.61
C GLY A 853 -57.35 -1.93 -25.65
N ALA A 854 -56.36 -1.58 -24.83
CA ALA A 854 -56.42 -0.51 -23.86
C ALA A 854 -55.80 0.78 -24.45
N ALA A 855 -55.03 1.52 -23.66
CA ALA A 855 -54.18 2.57 -24.18
C ALA A 855 -52.74 2.16 -23.86
N GLY A 856 -51.80 2.39 -24.77
CA GLY A 856 -50.50 1.75 -24.79
C GLY A 856 -50.47 0.64 -25.84
N ASP A 857 -49.36 -0.10 -25.89
CA ASP A 857 -49.12 -1.09 -26.93
C ASP A 857 -49.81 -2.43 -26.55
N ASP A 858 -50.70 -2.91 -27.42
CA ASP A 858 -51.49 -4.12 -27.21
C ASP A 858 -51.18 -5.20 -28.27
N THR A 859 -51.30 -6.47 -27.91
CA THR A 859 -51.38 -7.60 -28.85
C THR A 859 -52.73 -8.27 -28.72
N ILE A 860 -53.42 -8.49 -29.85
CA ILE A 860 -54.83 -8.87 -29.88
C ILE A 860 -55.00 -10.08 -30.78
N ALA A 861 -55.26 -11.24 -30.18
CA ALA A 861 -55.43 -12.49 -30.91
C ALA A 861 -56.80 -12.58 -31.59
N GLY A 862 -56.80 -12.84 -32.90
CA GLY A 862 -58.01 -13.16 -33.66
C GLY A 862 -58.61 -14.52 -33.28
N SER A 863 -59.87 -14.74 -33.62
CA SER A 863 -60.55 -16.03 -33.43
C SER A 863 -60.88 -16.70 -34.76
N THR A 864 -61.42 -17.92 -34.71
CA THR A 864 -61.92 -18.62 -35.91
C THR A 864 -63.24 -18.05 -36.47
N LYS A 865 -63.64 -16.85 -36.06
CA LYS A 865 -64.93 -16.18 -36.34
C LYS A 865 -64.65 -14.79 -36.86
N ALA A 866 -65.64 -14.21 -37.54
CA ALA A 866 -65.57 -12.83 -38.00
C ALA A 866 -65.62 -11.87 -36.80
N ASP A 867 -64.51 -11.21 -36.52
CA ASP A 867 -64.28 -10.41 -35.32
C ASP A 867 -64.17 -8.91 -35.60
N THR A 868 -64.35 -8.11 -34.55
CA THR A 868 -64.01 -6.69 -34.56
C THR A 868 -62.84 -6.47 -33.63
N ILE A 869 -61.69 -6.13 -34.21
CA ILE A 869 -60.40 -5.91 -33.54
C ILE A 869 -60.10 -4.41 -33.56
N ASN A 870 -59.79 -3.86 -32.39
CA ASN A 870 -59.45 -2.45 -32.22
C ASN A 870 -58.29 -2.28 -31.24
N GLY A 871 -57.11 -1.86 -31.71
CA GLY A 871 -55.94 -1.60 -30.85
C GLY A 871 -56.11 -0.35 -29.97
N ALA A 872 -56.99 0.56 -30.39
CA ALA A 872 -57.25 1.83 -29.75
C ALA A 872 -56.10 2.83 -29.86
N GLY A 873 -55.07 2.80 -29.01
CA GLY A 873 -54.00 3.79 -29.14
C GLY A 873 -52.71 3.37 -28.49
N GLY A 874 -51.68 3.24 -29.30
CA GLY A 874 -50.36 2.70 -29.00
C GLY A 874 -49.76 2.23 -30.32
N SER A 875 -48.81 1.31 -30.26
CA SER A 875 -48.44 0.45 -31.39
C SER A 875 -49.03 -0.93 -31.15
N ASP A 876 -50.08 -1.26 -31.88
CA ASP A 876 -50.92 -2.42 -31.59
C ASP A 876 -50.75 -3.52 -32.64
N ILE A 877 -50.75 -4.78 -32.20
CA ILE A 877 -50.54 -5.96 -33.03
C ILE A 877 -51.82 -6.80 -33.10
N ALA A 878 -52.24 -7.19 -34.30
CA ALA A 878 -53.22 -8.26 -34.47
C ALA A 878 -52.50 -9.61 -34.67
N ASP A 879 -52.80 -10.57 -33.79
CA ASP A 879 -52.13 -11.86 -33.74
C ASP A 879 -53.01 -12.98 -34.31
N TYR A 880 -52.53 -13.60 -35.40
CA TYR A 880 -53.15 -14.76 -36.05
C TYR A 880 -52.30 -16.03 -35.97
N THR A 881 -51.39 -16.13 -34.98
CA THR A 881 -50.51 -17.30 -34.76
C THR A 881 -51.29 -18.63 -34.69
N GLY A 882 -52.55 -18.59 -34.23
CA GLY A 882 -53.43 -19.75 -34.18
C GLY A 882 -53.93 -20.26 -35.53
N SER A 883 -53.83 -19.45 -36.59
CA SER A 883 -54.37 -19.75 -37.91
C SER A 883 -53.54 -20.82 -38.61
N THR A 884 -54.17 -21.92 -38.98
CA THR A 884 -53.53 -23.02 -39.74
C THR A 884 -53.59 -22.86 -41.26
N SER A 885 -54.23 -21.79 -41.72
CA SER A 885 -54.40 -21.45 -43.14
C SER A 885 -53.92 -20.03 -43.36
N ALA A 886 -53.48 -19.77 -44.59
CA ALA A 886 -52.98 -18.46 -44.97
C ALA A 886 -53.96 -17.32 -44.66
N VAL A 887 -53.47 -16.28 -44.01
CA VAL A 887 -54.11 -14.98 -43.79
C VAL A 887 -53.59 -13.96 -44.80
N PHE A 888 -54.47 -13.06 -45.22
CA PHE A 888 -54.19 -11.98 -46.16
C PHE A 888 -54.72 -10.69 -45.54
N ILE A 889 -53.83 -9.78 -45.15
CA ILE A 889 -54.19 -8.57 -44.42
C ILE A 889 -53.40 -7.40 -45.00
N ASN A 890 -54.08 -6.26 -45.18
CA ASN A 890 -53.47 -5.01 -45.61
C ASN A 890 -54.03 -3.87 -44.74
N LEU A 891 -53.15 -3.22 -43.96
CA LEU A 891 -53.52 -2.18 -43.00
C LEU A 891 -53.80 -0.82 -43.67
N ASP A 892 -53.21 -0.58 -44.84
CA ASP A 892 -53.31 0.65 -45.63
C ASP A 892 -54.75 1.02 -46.08
N ASP A 893 -55.70 0.06 -46.13
CA ASP A 893 -57.15 0.32 -46.37
C ASP A 893 -57.93 0.66 -45.07
N ASN A 894 -57.25 1.18 -44.04
CA ASN A 894 -57.81 1.43 -42.70
C ASN A 894 -58.53 0.19 -42.11
N GLY A 895 -58.07 -1.01 -42.45
CA GLY A 895 -58.67 -2.29 -42.05
C GLY A 895 -60.15 -2.46 -42.42
N ASN A 896 -60.63 -1.77 -43.46
CA ASN A 896 -62.02 -1.83 -43.90
C ASN A 896 -62.11 -2.49 -45.27
N ALA A 897 -62.30 -3.81 -45.31
CA ALA A 897 -62.43 -4.61 -46.53
C ALA A 897 -63.43 -3.99 -47.53
N SER A 898 -62.93 -3.19 -48.48
CA SER A 898 -63.78 -2.44 -49.41
C SER A 898 -64.27 -3.30 -50.59
N SER A 899 -63.83 -4.56 -50.70
CA SER A 899 -64.35 -5.48 -51.71
C SER A 899 -64.38 -6.95 -51.27
N ALA A 900 -65.54 -7.58 -51.44
CA ALA A 900 -65.73 -9.00 -51.18
C ALA A 900 -64.84 -9.85 -52.10
N ALA A 901 -64.10 -10.81 -51.52
CA ALA A 901 -63.26 -11.76 -52.21
C ALA A 901 -63.99 -12.39 -53.42
N THR A 902 -63.45 -12.18 -54.62
CA THR A 902 -63.86 -12.96 -55.79
C THR A 902 -63.00 -14.21 -55.84
N VAL A 903 -63.65 -15.37 -55.71
CA VAL A 903 -63.02 -16.70 -55.68
C VAL A 903 -61.91 -16.86 -56.74
N GLY A 904 -60.66 -17.03 -56.29
CA GLY A 904 -59.56 -17.54 -57.11
C GLY A 904 -58.39 -16.59 -57.43
N SER A 905 -58.38 -15.37 -56.91
CA SER A 905 -57.23 -14.44 -56.97
C SER A 905 -57.17 -13.65 -55.66
N GLN A 906 -56.05 -13.69 -54.96
CA GLN A 906 -55.81 -12.91 -53.73
C GLN A 906 -56.03 -11.42 -54.06
N PRO A 907 -57.06 -10.76 -53.51
CA PRO A 907 -57.25 -9.34 -53.75
C PRO A 907 -56.27 -8.55 -52.86
N GLU A 908 -55.31 -7.87 -53.49
CA GLU A 908 -54.65 -6.71 -52.87
C GLU A 908 -55.76 -5.76 -52.38
N GLY A 909 -55.86 -5.53 -51.05
CA GLY A 909 -56.87 -4.66 -50.43
C GLY A 909 -58.05 -5.37 -49.72
N SER A 910 -57.89 -6.59 -49.20
CA SER A 910 -58.91 -7.23 -48.35
C SER A 910 -58.31 -7.95 -47.14
N ILE A 911 -58.95 -7.82 -45.97
CA ILE A 911 -58.72 -8.71 -44.81
C ILE A 911 -59.44 -10.04 -45.07
N GLY A 912 -58.73 -11.15 -45.02
CA GLY A 912 -59.34 -12.47 -45.15
C GLY A 912 -58.35 -13.63 -45.14
N GLY A 913 -58.83 -14.82 -45.48
CA GLY A 913 -58.04 -16.06 -45.34
C GLY A 913 -57.95 -16.52 -43.88
N GLY A 914 -57.72 -17.82 -43.69
CA GLY A 914 -57.63 -18.44 -42.37
C GLY A 914 -58.63 -17.92 -41.35
N ASP A 915 -58.11 -17.54 -40.18
CA ASP A 915 -58.88 -16.97 -39.09
C ASP A 915 -59.18 -15.47 -39.26
N ALA A 916 -58.45 -14.75 -40.11
CA ALA A 916 -58.77 -13.35 -40.47
C ALA A 916 -60.05 -13.19 -41.33
N ALA A 917 -60.69 -14.30 -41.71
CA ALA A 917 -61.82 -14.32 -42.62
C ALA A 917 -63.09 -13.64 -42.04
N GLY A 918 -63.32 -12.40 -42.46
CA GLY A 918 -64.50 -11.61 -42.08
C GLY A 918 -64.23 -10.61 -40.95
N ASP A 919 -62.97 -10.48 -40.55
CA ASP A 919 -62.55 -9.56 -39.49
C ASP A 919 -62.56 -8.11 -39.96
N THR A 920 -62.58 -7.22 -38.97
CA THR A 920 -62.41 -5.77 -39.13
C THR A 920 -61.35 -5.30 -38.15
N LEU A 921 -60.33 -4.60 -38.66
CA LEU A 921 -59.19 -4.14 -37.87
C LEU A 921 -59.20 -2.60 -37.84
N THR A 922 -58.94 -2.00 -36.68
CA THR A 922 -58.86 -0.54 -36.52
C THR A 922 -57.77 -0.17 -35.51
N GLY A 923 -56.92 0.81 -35.84
CA GLY A 923 -55.79 1.20 -34.99
C GLY A 923 -54.88 0.01 -34.70
N ILE A 924 -54.37 -0.61 -35.75
CA ILE A 924 -53.45 -1.74 -35.70
C ILE A 924 -52.28 -1.37 -36.60
N GLU A 925 -51.08 -1.48 -36.09
CA GLU A 925 -49.83 -1.15 -36.77
C GLU A 925 -48.94 -2.38 -36.93
N GLY A 926 -49.30 -3.53 -36.34
CA GLY A 926 -48.58 -4.78 -36.51
C GLY A 926 -49.45 -5.99 -36.78
N LEU A 927 -48.87 -6.99 -37.43
CA LEU A 927 -49.51 -8.23 -37.82
C LEU A 927 -48.59 -9.41 -37.52
N ILE A 928 -49.13 -10.44 -36.89
CA ILE A 928 -48.51 -11.76 -36.79
C ILE A 928 -49.37 -12.73 -37.58
N GLY A 929 -48.77 -13.41 -38.56
CA GLY A 929 -49.38 -14.47 -39.35
C GLY A 929 -49.53 -15.77 -38.57
N GLY A 930 -49.75 -16.87 -39.29
CA GLY A 930 -50.02 -18.19 -38.74
C GLY A 930 -49.04 -19.23 -39.24
N SER A 931 -49.57 -20.43 -39.51
CA SER A 931 -48.80 -21.52 -40.13
C SER A 931 -49.07 -21.68 -41.63
N GLY A 932 -49.64 -20.64 -42.25
CA GLY A 932 -50.01 -20.60 -43.66
C GLY A 932 -48.94 -19.89 -44.48
N ASN A 933 -49.13 -19.79 -45.79
CA ASN A 933 -48.32 -18.87 -46.60
C ASN A 933 -49.02 -17.51 -46.60
N ASP A 934 -48.64 -16.67 -45.66
CA ASP A 934 -49.32 -15.44 -45.31
C ASP A 934 -48.91 -14.27 -46.22
N LEU A 935 -49.82 -13.31 -46.38
CA LEU A 935 -49.58 -12.07 -47.12
C LEU A 935 -49.96 -10.90 -46.22
N LEU A 936 -48.95 -10.21 -45.69
CA LEU A 936 -49.13 -9.14 -44.71
C LEU A 936 -48.61 -7.84 -45.30
N HIS A 937 -49.46 -6.81 -45.33
CA HIS A 937 -49.07 -5.45 -45.67
C HIS A 937 -49.27 -4.53 -44.47
N GLY A 938 -48.24 -3.72 -44.19
CA GLY A 938 -48.27 -2.59 -43.28
C GLY A 938 -49.16 -1.45 -43.79
N ASP A 939 -48.98 -0.30 -43.16
CA ASP A 939 -49.55 0.96 -43.61
C ASP A 939 -48.42 2.00 -43.84
N SER A 940 -48.76 3.28 -43.93
CA SER A 940 -47.75 4.34 -44.07
C SER A 940 -46.99 4.70 -42.77
N GLY A 941 -47.25 3.99 -41.68
CA GLY A 941 -46.62 4.16 -40.37
C GLY A 941 -45.43 3.22 -40.17
N ALA A 942 -44.86 3.18 -38.97
CA ALA A 942 -43.89 2.15 -38.63
C ALA A 942 -44.64 0.88 -38.22
N ASN A 943 -44.36 -0.24 -38.89
CA ASN A 943 -45.09 -1.49 -38.70
C ASN A 943 -44.24 -2.63 -38.16
N TYR A 944 -44.89 -3.57 -37.47
CA TYR A 944 -44.31 -4.85 -37.04
C TYR A 944 -45.00 -5.98 -37.80
N LEU A 945 -44.29 -6.69 -38.67
CA LEU A 945 -44.85 -7.79 -39.47
C LEU A 945 -44.08 -9.08 -39.19
N ALA A 946 -44.77 -10.12 -38.76
CA ALA A 946 -44.20 -11.46 -38.58
C ALA A 946 -45.01 -12.49 -39.38
N GLY A 947 -44.36 -13.21 -40.30
CA GLY A 947 -45.00 -14.24 -41.15
C GLY A 947 -45.37 -15.48 -40.36
N GLY A 948 -44.39 -16.04 -39.64
CA GLY A 948 -44.61 -17.19 -38.76
C GLY A 948 -44.04 -18.46 -39.37
N ILE A 949 -44.89 -19.45 -39.66
CA ILE A 949 -44.46 -20.68 -40.35
C ILE A 949 -45.09 -20.69 -41.72
N GLY A 950 -44.30 -20.73 -42.78
CA GLY A 950 -44.84 -20.77 -44.13
C GLY A 950 -43.95 -20.06 -45.13
N ASN A 951 -44.38 -19.98 -46.38
CA ASN A 951 -43.67 -19.12 -47.33
C ASN A 951 -44.44 -17.83 -47.41
N ASP A 952 -44.00 -16.84 -46.63
CA ASP A 952 -44.75 -15.64 -46.35
C ASP A 952 -44.29 -14.49 -47.25
N SER A 953 -45.16 -13.49 -47.40
CA SER A 953 -44.87 -12.27 -48.16
C SER A 953 -45.22 -11.06 -47.31
N LEU A 954 -44.20 -10.33 -46.90
CA LEU A 954 -44.30 -9.21 -45.96
C LEU A 954 -43.96 -7.91 -46.68
N TYR A 955 -44.87 -6.95 -46.64
CA TYR A 955 -44.73 -5.63 -47.26
C TYR A 955 -44.84 -4.56 -46.18
N GLY A 956 -43.74 -3.91 -45.80
CA GLY A 956 -43.72 -2.81 -44.83
C GLY A 956 -44.42 -1.55 -45.36
N GLU A 957 -44.32 -1.32 -46.67
CA GLU A 957 -44.87 -0.16 -47.39
C GLU A 957 -44.07 1.13 -47.16
N SER A 958 -44.47 2.01 -46.25
CA SER A 958 -43.70 3.22 -45.94
C SER A 958 -43.62 3.36 -44.44
N GLY A 959 -42.45 3.59 -43.87
CA GLY A 959 -42.34 3.47 -42.43
C GLY A 959 -40.90 3.41 -41.96
N ALA A 960 -40.70 2.79 -40.82
CA ALA A 960 -39.41 2.24 -40.43
C ALA A 960 -39.77 0.90 -39.82
N ASP A 961 -39.83 -0.10 -40.66
CA ASP A 961 -40.62 -1.31 -40.41
C ASP A 961 -39.74 -2.42 -39.85
N SER A 962 -40.34 -3.32 -39.08
CA SER A 962 -39.69 -4.52 -38.56
C SER A 962 -40.38 -5.75 -39.15
N LEU A 963 -39.68 -6.46 -40.04
CA LEU A 963 -40.20 -7.60 -40.80
C LEU A 963 -39.48 -8.87 -40.37
N TYR A 964 -40.24 -9.89 -39.98
CA TYR A 964 -39.75 -11.21 -39.56
C TYR A 964 -40.42 -12.29 -40.41
N GLY A 965 -39.68 -12.93 -41.32
CA GLY A 965 -40.20 -14.01 -42.16
C GLY A 965 -40.66 -15.19 -41.31
N GLY A 966 -39.71 -15.81 -40.61
CA GLY A 966 -39.98 -16.88 -39.67
C GLY A 966 -39.34 -18.19 -40.11
N LEU A 967 -40.13 -19.22 -40.37
CA LEU A 967 -39.64 -20.50 -40.89
C LEU A 967 -40.19 -20.74 -42.30
N ASP A 968 -39.40 -21.44 -43.12
CA ASP A 968 -39.60 -21.67 -44.55
C ASP A 968 -39.22 -20.42 -45.39
N ASN A 969 -39.56 -20.34 -46.67
CA ASN A 969 -38.93 -19.36 -47.58
C ASN A 969 -39.77 -18.11 -47.74
N ASP A 970 -39.27 -16.99 -47.23
CA ASP A 970 -40.04 -15.76 -47.11
C ASP A 970 -39.59 -14.69 -48.10
N ALA A 971 -40.50 -13.77 -48.42
CA ALA A 971 -40.23 -12.59 -49.24
C ALA A 971 -40.53 -11.33 -48.44
N LEU A 972 -39.49 -10.58 -48.10
CA LEU A 972 -39.55 -9.38 -47.28
C LEU A 972 -39.31 -8.15 -48.14
N TYR A 973 -40.28 -7.23 -48.15
CA TYR A 973 -40.24 -5.96 -48.86
C TYR A 973 -40.40 -4.85 -47.83
N GLY A 974 -39.30 -4.24 -47.38
CA GLY A 974 -39.36 -3.11 -46.42
C GLY A 974 -40.16 -1.95 -46.99
N GLY A 975 -39.74 -1.45 -48.15
CA GLY A 975 -40.41 -0.35 -48.83
C GLY A 975 -39.67 0.96 -48.62
N ALA A 976 -40.40 2.04 -48.32
CA ALA A 976 -39.82 3.36 -48.11
C ALA A 976 -39.56 3.59 -46.62
N GLY A 977 -38.31 3.62 -46.19
CA GLY A 977 -37.99 3.68 -44.77
C GLY A 977 -36.64 3.07 -44.47
N SER A 978 -36.16 3.24 -43.25
CA SER A 978 -35.01 2.44 -42.79
C SER A 978 -35.60 1.22 -42.10
N ASP A 979 -35.67 0.12 -42.86
CA ASP A 979 -36.39 -1.07 -42.44
C ASP A 979 -35.44 -2.12 -41.88
N ARG A 980 -35.94 -2.93 -40.96
CA ARG A 980 -35.20 -4.00 -40.31
C ARG A 980 -35.83 -5.33 -40.70
N MET A 981 -35.09 -6.18 -41.40
CA MET A 981 -35.58 -7.42 -42.00
C MET A 981 -34.80 -8.63 -41.48
N THR A 982 -35.54 -9.61 -40.97
CA THR A 982 -35.04 -10.89 -40.49
C THR A 982 -35.73 -12.00 -41.28
N GLY A 983 -34.99 -12.78 -42.06
CA GLY A 983 -35.56 -13.88 -42.86
C GLY A 983 -36.02 -15.02 -41.97
N GLY A 984 -35.17 -15.40 -41.01
CA GLY A 984 -35.35 -16.56 -40.17
C GLY A 984 -34.77 -17.81 -40.82
N GLY A 985 -35.44 -18.95 -40.64
CA GLY A 985 -34.95 -20.23 -41.14
C GLY A 985 -35.52 -20.54 -42.52
N GLY A 986 -34.76 -20.36 -43.58
CA GLY A 986 -35.31 -20.54 -44.92
C GLY A 986 -34.37 -20.12 -46.04
N SER A 987 -34.87 -20.12 -47.27
CA SER A 987 -34.20 -19.47 -48.40
C SER A 987 -34.92 -18.16 -48.69
N ASP A 988 -34.52 -17.09 -48.02
CA ASP A 988 -35.31 -15.87 -47.98
C ASP A 988 -34.92 -14.85 -49.06
N THR A 989 -35.86 -13.96 -49.38
CA THR A 989 -35.66 -12.89 -50.36
C THR A 989 -35.89 -11.54 -49.71
N PHE A 990 -34.81 -10.77 -49.56
CA PHE A 990 -34.83 -9.40 -49.04
C PHE A 990 -34.86 -8.42 -50.23
N ALA A 991 -36.00 -7.79 -50.49
CA ALA A 991 -36.14 -6.85 -51.60
C ALA A 991 -35.75 -5.43 -51.16
N ILE A 992 -34.84 -4.82 -51.91
CA ILE A 992 -34.38 -3.44 -51.67
C ILE A 992 -34.89 -2.55 -52.82
N ASP A 993 -35.65 -1.52 -52.46
CA ASP A 993 -36.26 -0.60 -53.41
C ASP A 993 -35.31 0.53 -53.83
N ALA A 994 -35.70 1.28 -54.87
CA ALA A 994 -35.09 2.52 -55.30
C ALA A 994 -35.12 3.63 -54.24
N ASP A 995 -36.02 3.56 -53.25
CA ASP A 995 -36.11 4.54 -52.18
C ASP A 995 -34.92 4.47 -51.20
N SER A 996 -34.23 3.32 -51.08
CA SER A 996 -32.96 3.17 -50.35
C SER A 996 -31.79 3.95 -50.99
N LEU A 997 -32.02 4.69 -52.09
CA LEU A 997 -31.06 5.66 -52.65
C LEU A 997 -31.21 7.07 -52.05
N LEU A 998 -32.28 7.33 -51.28
CA LEU A 998 -32.47 8.60 -50.60
C LEU A 998 -31.49 8.75 -49.42
N PRO A 999 -31.00 9.96 -49.12
CA PRO A 999 -30.03 10.14 -48.04
C PRO A 999 -30.59 9.74 -46.68
N GLY A 1000 -29.90 8.82 -45.99
CA GLY A 1000 -30.26 8.38 -44.64
C GLY A 1000 -31.37 7.33 -44.59
N ILE A 1001 -31.64 6.66 -45.71
CA ILE A 1001 -32.55 5.52 -45.83
C ILE A 1001 -31.68 4.31 -46.19
N ASP A 1002 -31.20 3.61 -45.18
CA ASP A 1002 -30.45 2.36 -45.32
C ASP A 1002 -31.24 1.26 -44.60
N ASP A 1003 -31.52 0.15 -45.28
CA ASP A 1003 -32.16 -1.01 -44.66
C ASP A 1003 -31.15 -1.84 -43.87
N VAL A 1004 -31.63 -2.66 -42.96
CA VAL A 1004 -30.81 -3.59 -42.19
C VAL A 1004 -31.34 -5.00 -42.34
N ILE A 1005 -30.50 -5.88 -42.86
CA ILE A 1005 -30.75 -7.32 -42.91
C ILE A 1005 -29.98 -7.95 -41.75
N THR A 1006 -30.70 -8.58 -40.83
CA THR A 1006 -30.13 -8.97 -39.53
C THR A 1006 -29.51 -10.36 -39.51
N ASP A 1007 -29.88 -11.24 -40.44
CA ASP A 1007 -29.55 -12.67 -40.37
C ASP A 1007 -29.25 -13.33 -41.73
N TYR A 1008 -28.80 -12.53 -42.71
CA TYR A 1008 -28.52 -13.03 -44.07
C TYR A 1008 -27.63 -14.29 -44.07
N ASN A 1009 -28.14 -15.41 -44.59
CA ASN A 1009 -27.46 -16.69 -44.62
C ASN A 1009 -27.44 -17.32 -46.02
N TYR A 1010 -26.29 -17.19 -46.69
CA TYR A 1010 -26.10 -17.77 -48.02
C TYR A 1010 -26.30 -19.30 -48.07
N THR A 1011 -26.03 -20.01 -46.96
CA THR A 1011 -26.11 -21.47 -46.91
C THR A 1011 -27.53 -22.01 -46.82
N GLU A 1012 -28.44 -21.22 -46.25
CA GLU A 1012 -29.87 -21.55 -46.15
C GLU A 1012 -30.61 -21.24 -47.46
N GLY A 1013 -30.10 -20.26 -48.21
CA GLY A 1013 -30.49 -20.01 -49.59
C GLY A 1013 -30.74 -18.54 -49.90
N ASP A 1014 -30.53 -17.66 -48.92
CA ASP A 1014 -30.91 -16.27 -48.94
C ASP A 1014 -30.39 -15.49 -50.13
N SER A 1015 -31.16 -14.46 -50.45
CA SER A 1015 -30.90 -13.60 -51.57
C SER A 1015 -31.42 -12.19 -51.37
N VAL A 1016 -30.71 -11.22 -51.94
CA VAL A 1016 -31.10 -9.81 -51.91
C VAL A 1016 -31.58 -9.43 -53.30
N ASP A 1017 -32.85 -9.03 -53.43
CA ASP A 1017 -33.43 -8.60 -54.68
C ASP A 1017 -33.21 -7.10 -54.91
N LEU A 1018 -32.29 -6.79 -55.82
CA LEU A 1018 -31.97 -5.44 -56.28
C LEU A 1018 -32.62 -5.16 -57.64
N THR A 1019 -33.63 -5.92 -58.07
CA THR A 1019 -34.26 -5.76 -59.40
C THR A 1019 -34.82 -4.35 -59.61
N ALA A 1020 -35.33 -3.71 -58.57
CA ALA A 1020 -35.83 -2.32 -58.62
C ALA A 1020 -34.70 -1.32 -58.89
N LEU A 1021 -33.54 -1.52 -58.26
CA LEU A 1021 -32.34 -0.69 -58.40
C LEU A 1021 -31.57 -0.98 -59.71
N LEU A 1022 -31.57 -2.24 -60.15
CA LEU A 1022 -30.75 -2.77 -61.24
C LEU A 1022 -31.60 -3.31 -62.41
N GLY A 1023 -32.68 -2.59 -62.74
CA GLY A 1023 -33.60 -2.94 -63.80
C GLY A 1023 -33.05 -2.61 -65.20
N ASN A 1024 -32.77 -3.63 -66.02
CA ASN A 1024 -32.30 -3.54 -67.42
C ASN A 1024 -30.80 -3.41 -67.65
N LEU A 1025 -29.99 -4.16 -66.91
CA LEU A 1025 -28.58 -4.30 -67.24
C LEU A 1025 -28.37 -5.04 -68.58
N PRO A 1026 -27.27 -4.76 -69.32
CA PRO A 1026 -26.92 -5.50 -70.53
C PRO A 1026 -26.79 -7.01 -70.27
N THR A 1027 -27.08 -7.85 -71.28
CA THR A 1027 -26.90 -9.30 -71.13
C THR A 1027 -25.43 -9.67 -70.91
N GLY A 1028 -25.16 -10.50 -69.90
CA GLY A 1028 -23.82 -10.90 -69.48
C GLY A 1028 -23.09 -9.87 -68.63
N THR A 1029 -23.82 -9.01 -67.91
CA THR A 1029 -23.25 -8.05 -66.97
C THR A 1029 -22.64 -8.78 -65.78
N ASN A 1030 -21.47 -8.32 -65.35
CA ASN A 1030 -20.83 -8.76 -64.12
C ASN A 1030 -21.08 -7.70 -63.04
N LEU A 1031 -21.91 -7.99 -62.04
CA LEU A 1031 -22.25 -7.07 -60.96
C LEU A 1031 -21.07 -6.78 -60.06
N ASP A 1032 -20.37 -7.83 -59.64
CA ASP A 1032 -19.34 -7.78 -58.60
C ASP A 1032 -18.21 -6.78 -58.94
N GLY A 1033 -18.04 -5.79 -58.07
CA GLY A 1033 -17.07 -4.70 -58.16
C GLY A 1033 -17.34 -3.66 -59.26
N ASN A 1034 -18.36 -3.85 -60.09
CA ASN A 1034 -18.71 -2.90 -61.16
C ASN A 1034 -20.01 -2.14 -60.88
N PHE A 1035 -21.02 -2.80 -60.31
CA PHE A 1035 -22.34 -2.25 -60.05
C PHE A 1035 -22.82 -2.51 -58.63
N VAL A 1036 -22.33 -3.58 -58.01
CA VAL A 1036 -22.62 -3.95 -56.62
C VAL A 1036 -21.29 -4.31 -55.95
N GLN A 1037 -21.11 -3.87 -54.70
CA GLN A 1037 -20.01 -4.30 -53.85
C GLN A 1037 -20.51 -4.48 -52.41
N VAL A 1038 -19.78 -5.28 -51.65
CA VAL A 1038 -20.01 -5.45 -50.21
C VAL A 1038 -18.75 -4.97 -49.48
N VAL A 1039 -18.89 -4.05 -48.53
CA VAL A 1039 -17.75 -3.40 -47.85
C VAL A 1039 -17.84 -3.64 -46.36
N GLN A 1040 -16.82 -4.27 -45.76
CA GLN A 1040 -16.75 -4.49 -44.32
C GLN A 1040 -16.79 -3.16 -43.53
N ASP A 1041 -17.62 -3.11 -42.49
CA ASP A 1041 -17.73 -2.01 -41.55
C ASP A 1041 -17.90 -2.55 -40.12
N GLY A 1042 -16.79 -2.64 -39.38
CA GLY A 1042 -16.78 -3.32 -38.09
C GLY A 1042 -17.15 -4.81 -38.23
N GLN A 1043 -18.12 -5.27 -37.44
CA GLN A 1043 -18.69 -6.63 -37.50
C GLN A 1043 -19.70 -6.79 -38.64
N ASN A 1044 -20.19 -5.69 -39.21
CA ASN A 1044 -21.22 -5.68 -40.24
C ASN A 1044 -20.61 -5.45 -41.62
N ALA A 1045 -21.43 -5.50 -42.67
CA ALA A 1045 -21.02 -5.12 -44.01
C ALA A 1045 -22.06 -4.26 -44.72
N ASN A 1046 -21.60 -3.24 -45.43
CA ASN A 1046 -22.44 -2.36 -46.24
C ASN A 1046 -22.59 -2.95 -47.65
N LEU A 1047 -23.83 -3.28 -48.04
CA LEU A 1047 -24.19 -3.60 -49.42
C LEU A 1047 -24.39 -2.28 -50.18
N GLN A 1048 -23.60 -2.09 -51.23
CA GLN A 1048 -23.56 -0.83 -51.96
C GLN A 1048 -23.82 -1.03 -53.45
N VAL A 1049 -24.54 -0.08 -54.05
CA VAL A 1049 -24.77 -0.02 -55.50
C VAL A 1049 -24.13 1.22 -56.12
N ASP A 1050 -23.66 1.09 -57.36
CA ASP A 1050 -23.16 2.23 -58.13
C ASP A 1050 -24.32 2.96 -58.82
N THR A 1051 -24.65 4.14 -58.28
CA THR A 1051 -25.78 4.96 -58.76
C THR A 1051 -25.43 5.81 -59.99
N ASP A 1052 -24.14 5.99 -60.31
CA ASP A 1052 -23.72 6.79 -61.46
C ASP A 1052 -23.62 5.95 -62.76
N GLY A 1053 -23.72 4.62 -62.63
CA GLY A 1053 -23.74 3.64 -63.72
C GLY A 1053 -22.41 3.51 -64.46
N SER A 1054 -21.32 4.05 -63.91
CA SER A 1054 -19.99 4.08 -64.52
C SER A 1054 -19.07 3.09 -63.80
N ALA A 1055 -19.13 1.82 -64.25
CA ALA A 1055 -18.34 0.73 -63.71
C ALA A 1055 -16.95 1.14 -63.20
N GLY A 1056 -16.75 1.07 -61.87
CA GLY A 1056 -15.46 1.27 -61.21
C GLY A 1056 -15.09 2.72 -60.85
N ASN A 1057 -16.03 3.66 -60.80
CA ASN A 1057 -15.79 5.02 -60.29
C ASN A 1057 -15.98 5.11 -58.76
N ALA A 1058 -15.00 5.67 -58.05
CA ALA A 1058 -15.01 5.74 -56.58
C ALA A 1058 -15.97 6.80 -55.98
N SER A 1059 -16.75 7.52 -56.80
CA SER A 1059 -17.60 8.64 -56.36
C SER A 1059 -19.11 8.42 -56.52
N GLY A 1060 -19.54 7.18 -56.84
CA GLY A 1060 -20.94 6.83 -57.14
C GLY A 1060 -21.55 5.72 -56.28
N TRP A 1061 -20.82 5.20 -55.29
CA TRP A 1061 -21.31 4.12 -54.40
C TRP A 1061 -22.24 4.66 -53.32
N HIS A 1062 -23.42 4.06 -53.22
CA HIS A 1062 -24.41 4.32 -52.17
C HIS A 1062 -24.67 3.02 -51.41
N THR A 1063 -24.65 3.08 -50.08
CA THR A 1063 -25.18 1.99 -49.26
C THR A 1063 -26.69 1.93 -49.48
N VAL A 1064 -27.19 0.70 -49.64
CA VAL A 1064 -28.64 0.44 -49.79
C VAL A 1064 -29.14 -0.52 -48.72
N ALA A 1065 -28.23 -1.31 -48.12
CA ALA A 1065 -28.51 -2.12 -46.95
C ALA A 1065 -27.23 -2.35 -46.13
N MET A 1066 -27.40 -2.53 -44.82
CA MET A 1066 -26.40 -3.09 -43.92
C MET A 1066 -26.72 -4.57 -43.67
N LEU A 1067 -25.70 -5.42 -43.69
CA LEU A 1067 -25.77 -6.83 -43.32
C LEU A 1067 -25.12 -6.99 -41.93
N GLU A 1068 -25.87 -7.42 -40.93
CA GLU A 1068 -25.35 -7.64 -39.57
C GLU A 1068 -24.52 -8.94 -39.47
N ASP A 1069 -23.46 -8.92 -38.67
CA ASP A 1069 -22.50 -10.03 -38.46
C ASP A 1069 -21.90 -10.65 -39.74
N PHE A 1070 -21.87 -9.90 -40.85
CA PHE A 1070 -21.42 -10.37 -42.15
C PHE A 1070 -19.92 -10.12 -42.40
N HIS A 1071 -19.20 -11.16 -42.79
CA HIS A 1071 -17.75 -11.13 -43.01
C HIS A 1071 -17.39 -11.32 -44.49
N VAL A 1072 -17.10 -10.23 -45.20
CA VAL A 1072 -16.81 -10.22 -46.66
C VAL A 1072 -15.61 -11.10 -47.07
N SER A 1073 -14.74 -11.48 -46.13
CA SER A 1073 -13.60 -12.36 -46.39
C SER A 1073 -13.95 -13.84 -46.53
N THR A 1074 -15.12 -14.24 -46.05
CA THR A 1074 -15.56 -15.64 -45.93
C THR A 1074 -16.94 -15.89 -46.51
N GLU A 1075 -17.72 -14.84 -46.73
CA GLU A 1075 -19.13 -14.92 -47.13
C GLU A 1075 -19.38 -14.19 -48.45
N VAL A 1076 -20.50 -14.48 -49.09
CA VAL A 1076 -20.93 -13.88 -50.36
C VAL A 1076 -22.42 -13.60 -50.33
N VAL A 1077 -22.86 -12.59 -51.07
CA VAL A 1077 -24.28 -12.21 -51.16
C VAL A 1077 -24.82 -12.63 -52.53
N LYS A 1078 -25.90 -13.41 -52.54
CA LYS A 1078 -26.65 -13.76 -53.77
C LYS A 1078 -27.57 -12.61 -54.15
N ILE A 1079 -27.26 -11.91 -55.24
CA ILE A 1079 -28.06 -10.79 -55.73
C ILE A 1079 -29.03 -11.26 -56.82
N LEU A 1080 -30.32 -10.93 -56.68
CA LEU A 1080 -31.32 -11.00 -57.75
C LEU A 1080 -31.38 -9.66 -58.49
N PHE A 1081 -31.44 -9.73 -59.82
CA PHE A 1081 -31.54 -8.56 -60.70
C PHE A 1081 -32.11 -8.96 -62.07
N THR A 1082 -32.24 -8.01 -63.01
CA THR A 1082 -32.70 -8.31 -64.37
C THR A 1082 -31.75 -7.85 -65.49
N GLU A 1083 -31.57 -8.73 -66.48
CA GLU A 1083 -30.89 -8.41 -67.73
C GLU A 1083 -31.89 -8.39 -68.88
N ASN A 1084 -32.07 -7.24 -69.53
CA ASN A 1084 -33.09 -7.07 -70.58
C ASN A 1084 -34.49 -7.62 -70.18
N GLY A 1085 -34.87 -7.43 -68.90
CA GLY A 1085 -36.14 -7.91 -68.34
C GLY A 1085 -36.20 -9.40 -68.02
N ALA A 1086 -35.09 -10.15 -68.12
CA ALA A 1086 -35.02 -11.54 -67.67
C ALA A 1086 -34.35 -11.62 -66.29
N PRO A 1087 -34.92 -12.34 -65.31
CA PRO A 1087 -34.33 -12.47 -63.97
C PRO A 1087 -33.00 -13.22 -64.02
N LYS A 1088 -32.06 -12.76 -63.21
CA LYS A 1088 -30.70 -13.28 -63.05
C LYS A 1088 -30.32 -13.28 -61.58
N THR A 1089 -29.40 -14.18 -61.25
CA THR A 1089 -28.75 -14.26 -59.94
C THR A 1089 -27.25 -14.21 -60.13
N GLN A 1090 -26.56 -13.48 -59.26
CA GLN A 1090 -25.09 -13.46 -59.21
C GLN A 1090 -24.62 -13.32 -57.76
N ASP A 1091 -23.58 -14.08 -57.41
CA ASP A 1091 -22.89 -13.93 -56.13
C ASP A 1091 -21.91 -12.74 -56.20
N VAL A 1092 -21.90 -11.92 -55.14
CA VAL A 1092 -21.01 -10.75 -54.96
C VAL A 1092 -20.21 -10.93 -53.67
N SER A 1093 -18.92 -10.57 -53.69
CA SER A 1093 -17.98 -10.77 -52.58
C SER A 1093 -17.25 -9.49 -52.16
#